data_AF-A0A1R2BNK5-F1
#
_entry.id   AF-A0A1R2BNK5-F1
#
_cell.length_a   1.000
_cell.length_b   1.000
_cell.length_c   1.000
_cell.angle_alpha   90.00
_cell.angle_beta   90.00
_cell.angle_gamma   90.00
#
_symmetry.space_group_name_H-M   'P 1'
#
loop_
_entity.id
_entity.type
_entity.pdbx_description
1 polymer ?
#
loop_
_entity_poly.entity_id
_entity_poly.type
_entity_poly.pdbx_seq_one_letter_code
_entity_poly.pdbx_strand_id
1 'polypeptide(L)'
;MMLMIVFETCAYDMRYSLKNNFHTRVHPGLGIFLKLFYFVQCVLFTTLQISHYETYLSISCLLYALVTIITIYQMPFHSFFSNSILIFIHLDALYLNFIFLLQIWIDSATAGIVLSFIMQPFILLLSMEMNKFLLNRKCNKRSAKYAKVIEFEHYLREGLLKHSTDPKILQLFNKNVQYNMRFNNDKLIRVLQAYYCLEALGDPELAYIKIGTCEFSGFNFLINYQVFKCKEILGFLNRELSEGLKLFLFHNNFDVTKKIDFEICLSLLSLFSKILNYPQDIHIIKSQLINNYQMIKTTKRKYKKLIKEVPDSIVLLDIYSSFLFNILHDEDEGIEFLQRRNRLLTELGGSKPKESMTKKDYPVLITSGSKGISGKIVYANDKMLEILGHNSESIKECYLSHFIPMPFDYQHANLLYNFPHQCISRKIICNTFNFISVNEFLIECEFETECIIYGEKPYFLSTFEMNNIKTRSVVLLDSTGFIMSASENFLSMFSIVSYKEKNIEDILHEPHFLKKPIQTPIKVKNNTLIGIINLIKLKNNTFFVVYFSSNNQELKNMMYKKSYTIREPPMHMLSNQQALLTKKTTTVGFRSKTTYFEESKIEDKFKVSFTQSNSIVSNYVNIHKEILALNKSTKSFKVMLYILCITILVVITVTSIETYIMYSEGESLASLNHLKRFGELNYQLTKLAVIVRSLDLSSKNLIDNWYTSADLIATVNDTTTIYKYFIDDQKSLKVCNSLKSESFIKSKDFTYFITNGDIYYSKITNKTLIIQLSNLNNLIGTLLQTASLFASDSSGQSLRLESSFLLIYNIMGSINKSLNSVIELLNLCSKERGFALTFIEDYALIGGIGILGGLFVVLAVFVVYSEKHVRFLWDYLQDSVDRSYSEIRNNVSERLSTVHLKDFSEENESKPVRISKNNKKVTHSLRHLIRFFLLFALCIGIMVVQSKYFIEEIRVGLEYRPYLIASFAAMKTSISRIIFWTNEYAIRDSEYRLENYYDFMLFDQLGKNIDSEIEKLKSIRSILRESNAKALITKAAEDILYNKYPGSTFSLHYGLHSATNLISSESSLLRSTNFNLSSEFSAFNDFTNELINATQIFTEMLDKTSYDIIISLLQNLIYFTISSNFFLILIFFGYYLPYLKRETKILIFLRKFSSFLPSENRKKMHDQEQIKKNYTK
;
A
#
# COMPACT_ATOMS: atom_id res chain seq x y z
N MET A 1 -8.92 5.75 6.85
CA MET A 1 -10.37 5.43 6.81
C MET A 1 -10.68 4.02 6.30
N MET A 2 -10.22 3.59 5.12
CA MET A 2 -10.53 2.25 4.57
C MET A 2 -10.06 1.09 5.48
N LEU A 3 -8.82 1.11 5.97
CA LEU A 3 -8.29 0.11 6.92
C LEU A 3 -9.10 0.02 8.21
N MET A 4 -9.65 1.15 8.67
CA MET A 4 -10.47 1.23 9.88
C MET A 4 -11.85 0.60 9.67
N ILE A 5 -12.48 0.84 8.51
CA ILE A 5 -13.74 0.17 8.12
C ILE A 5 -13.51 -1.33 8.07
N VAL A 6 -12.41 -1.78 7.44
CA VAL A 6 -12.04 -3.20 7.39
C VAL A 6 -11.81 -3.77 8.79
N PHE A 7 -11.05 -3.09 9.66
CA PHE A 7 -10.81 -3.53 11.03
C PHE A 7 -12.11 -3.68 11.83
N GLU A 8 -12.99 -2.67 11.80
CA GLU A 8 -14.28 -2.73 12.50
C GLU A 8 -15.16 -3.88 12.00
N THR A 9 -15.12 -4.14 10.70
CA THR A 9 -15.83 -5.25 10.07
C THR A 9 -15.29 -6.61 10.51
N CYS A 10 -13.97 -6.72 10.66
CA CYS A 10 -13.31 -7.96 11.04
C CYS A 10 -13.41 -8.25 12.55
N ALA A 11 -13.41 -7.22 13.38
CA ALA A 11 -13.28 -7.34 14.83
C ALA A 11 -14.57 -7.76 15.54
N TYR A 12 -15.75 -7.53 14.95
CA TYR A 12 -17.03 -7.78 15.64
C TYR A 12 -17.55 -9.20 15.51
N ASP A 13 -18.35 -9.59 16.50
CA ASP A 13 -18.95 -10.92 16.62
C ASP A 13 -20.42 -10.85 17.02
N MET A 14 -21.29 -11.64 16.40
CA MET A 14 -22.74 -11.66 16.67
C MET A 14 -23.18 -12.79 17.61
N ARG A 15 -22.21 -13.55 18.15
CA ARG A 15 -22.49 -14.69 19.05
C ARG A 15 -23.00 -14.23 20.40
N TYR A 16 -24.12 -14.81 20.85
CA TYR A 16 -24.75 -14.48 22.14
C TYR A 16 -24.05 -15.18 23.31
N SER A 17 -23.41 -16.33 23.07
CA SER A 17 -22.58 -17.04 24.06
C SER A 17 -21.47 -16.16 24.66
N LEU A 18 -21.02 -15.14 23.95
CA LEU A 18 -19.96 -14.23 24.35
C LEU A 18 -20.47 -12.91 24.95
N LYS A 19 -21.68 -12.89 25.54
CA LYS A 19 -22.35 -11.66 26.06
C LYS A 19 -21.51 -10.79 27.00
N ASN A 20 -20.50 -11.33 27.68
CA ASN A 20 -19.60 -10.59 28.57
C ASN A 20 -18.46 -9.87 27.84
N ASN A 21 -18.27 -10.13 26.54
CA ASN A 21 -17.23 -9.53 25.74
C ASN A 21 -17.73 -8.23 25.08
N PHE A 22 -17.00 -7.14 25.31
CA PHE A 22 -17.29 -5.79 24.82
C PHE A 22 -17.32 -5.67 23.29
N HIS A 23 -16.78 -6.64 22.55
CA HIS A 23 -16.76 -6.63 21.08
C HIS A 23 -17.96 -7.30 20.41
N THR A 24 -18.90 -7.84 21.20
CA THR A 24 -20.07 -8.56 20.68
C THR A 24 -21.23 -7.62 20.34
N ARG A 25 -21.63 -7.61 19.07
CA ARG A 25 -22.66 -6.69 18.53
C ARG A 25 -23.31 -7.25 17.28
N VAL A 26 -24.55 -6.83 17.03
CA VAL A 26 -25.38 -7.30 15.90
C VAL A 26 -24.93 -6.69 14.56
N HIS A 27 -24.49 -5.43 14.56
CA HIS A 27 -24.14 -4.70 13.32
C HIS A 27 -22.95 -3.74 13.55
N PRO A 28 -22.02 -3.59 12.59
CA PRO A 28 -20.82 -2.76 12.74
C PRO A 28 -21.04 -1.29 12.36
N GLY A 29 -22.19 -0.98 11.75
CA GLY A 29 -22.50 0.34 11.19
C GLY A 29 -22.33 1.48 12.19
N LEU A 30 -22.76 1.29 13.45
CA LEU A 30 -22.54 2.30 14.48
C LEU A 30 -21.06 2.51 14.78
N GLY A 31 -20.26 1.44 14.87
CA GLY A 31 -18.83 1.55 15.12
C GLY A 31 -18.08 2.29 14.01
N ILE A 32 -18.44 2.04 12.75
CA ILE A 32 -17.89 2.77 11.60
C ILE A 32 -18.30 4.25 11.65
N PHE A 33 -19.59 4.52 11.92
CA PHE A 33 -20.12 5.88 12.03
C PHE A 33 -19.44 6.66 13.17
N LEU A 34 -19.27 6.05 14.34
CA LEU A 34 -18.62 6.68 15.50
C LEU A 34 -17.17 7.07 15.20
N LYS A 35 -16.41 6.22 14.50
CA LYS A 35 -15.04 6.57 14.14
C LYS A 35 -14.94 7.63 13.05
N LEU A 36 -15.88 7.65 12.10
CA LEU A 36 -16.00 8.75 11.14
C LEU A 36 -16.32 10.05 11.88
N PHE A 37 -17.25 10.01 12.83
CA PHE A 37 -17.58 11.12 13.71
C PHE A 37 -16.35 11.61 14.48
N TYR A 38 -15.56 10.72 15.10
CA TYR A 38 -14.33 11.13 15.79
C TYR A 38 -13.30 11.74 14.85
N PHE A 39 -13.17 11.24 13.63
CA PHE A 39 -12.31 11.84 12.61
C PHE A 39 -12.76 13.25 12.24
N VAL A 40 -14.06 13.46 12.00
CA VAL A 40 -14.63 14.80 11.75
C VAL A 40 -14.37 15.72 12.94
N GLN A 41 -14.55 15.23 14.17
CA GLN A 41 -14.23 16.00 15.38
C GLN A 41 -12.74 16.38 15.46
N CYS A 42 -11.81 15.49 15.11
CA CYS A 42 -10.39 15.82 15.06
C CYS A 42 -10.09 16.90 14.01
N VAL A 43 -10.75 16.87 12.84
CA VAL A 43 -10.58 17.89 11.80
C VAL A 43 -11.16 19.24 12.27
N LEU A 44 -12.35 19.23 12.87
CA LEU A 44 -12.94 20.43 13.46
C LEU A 44 -12.05 21.02 14.56
N PHE A 45 -11.45 20.15 15.39
CA PHE A 45 -10.50 20.54 16.43
C PHE A 45 -9.24 21.20 15.85
N THR A 46 -8.60 20.61 14.83
CA THR A 46 -7.35 21.19 14.28
C THR A 46 -7.57 22.45 13.42
N THR A 47 -8.74 22.60 12.81
CA THR A 47 -9.00 23.70 11.85
C THR A 47 -9.79 24.87 12.45
N LEU A 48 -10.84 24.59 13.23
CA LEU A 48 -11.77 25.60 13.73
C LEU A 48 -11.52 26.00 15.17
N GLN A 49 -10.91 25.16 16.01
CA GLN A 49 -10.75 25.50 17.43
C GLN A 49 -9.87 26.75 17.65
N ILE A 50 -8.79 26.91 16.87
CA ILE A 50 -7.85 28.03 17.02
C ILE A 50 -8.45 29.34 16.46
N SER A 51 -9.22 29.25 15.38
CA SER A 51 -9.76 30.42 14.67
C SER A 51 -11.11 30.88 15.23
N HIS A 52 -12.01 29.94 15.57
CA HIS A 52 -13.40 30.20 15.96
C HIS A 52 -13.90 29.18 17.00
N TYR A 53 -13.45 29.34 18.25
CA TYR A 53 -13.73 28.40 19.36
C TYR A 53 -15.24 28.21 19.66
N GLU A 54 -16.04 29.29 19.64
CA GLU A 54 -17.50 29.24 19.88
C GLU A 54 -18.25 28.44 18.80
N THR A 55 -17.87 28.65 17.54
CA THR A 55 -18.45 27.93 16.39
C THR A 55 -18.10 26.45 16.46
N TYR A 56 -16.86 26.13 16.84
CA TYR A 56 -16.42 24.76 17.10
C TYR A 56 -17.28 24.08 18.18
N LEU A 57 -17.47 24.72 19.35
CA LEU A 57 -18.29 24.17 20.44
C LEU A 57 -19.74 23.94 20.03
N SER A 58 -20.34 24.88 19.28
CA SER A 58 -21.73 24.79 18.80
C SER A 58 -21.93 23.61 17.85
N ILE A 59 -21.04 23.46 16.87
CA ILE A 59 -21.07 22.34 15.92
C ILE A 59 -20.82 21.03 16.66
N SER A 60 -19.84 21.00 17.57
CA SER A 60 -19.50 19.80 18.34
C SER A 60 -20.68 19.33 19.20
N CYS A 61 -21.36 20.26 19.88
CA CYS A 61 -22.56 19.99 20.66
C CYS A 61 -23.68 19.33 19.81
N LEU A 62 -24.02 19.92 18.66
CA LEU A 62 -25.02 19.34 17.75
C LEU A 62 -24.64 17.94 17.27
N LEU A 63 -23.37 17.74 16.92
CA LEU A 63 -22.89 16.44 16.46
C LEU A 63 -22.95 15.38 17.59
N TYR A 64 -22.54 15.71 18.83
CA TYR A 64 -22.66 14.79 19.98
C TYR A 64 -24.12 14.49 20.34
N ALA A 65 -25.05 15.44 20.17
CA ALA A 65 -26.48 15.21 20.36
C ALA A 65 -27.02 14.19 19.36
N LEU A 66 -26.69 14.36 18.08
CA LEU A 66 -27.07 13.43 17.02
C LEU A 66 -26.52 12.03 17.28
N VAL A 67 -25.24 11.92 17.64
CA VAL A 67 -24.62 10.61 17.96
C VAL A 67 -25.32 9.94 19.14
N THR A 68 -25.62 10.70 20.20
CA THR A 68 -26.31 10.16 21.39
C THR A 68 -27.69 9.62 21.05
N ILE A 69 -28.47 10.32 20.22
CA ILE A 69 -29.79 9.83 19.76
C ILE A 69 -29.65 8.52 18.97
N ILE A 70 -28.66 8.44 18.07
CA ILE A 70 -28.43 7.25 17.27
C ILE A 70 -27.98 6.05 18.13
N THR A 71 -27.09 6.26 19.10
CA THR A 71 -26.59 5.19 19.98
C THR A 71 -27.70 4.62 20.85
N ILE A 72 -28.58 5.49 21.38
CA ILE A 72 -29.78 5.12 22.14
C ILE A 72 -30.72 4.28 21.28
N TYR A 73 -30.98 4.69 20.02
CA TYR A 73 -31.90 3.95 19.15
C TYR A 73 -31.38 2.58 18.70
N GLN A 74 -30.08 2.46 18.41
CA GLN A 74 -29.52 1.26 17.79
C GLN A 74 -29.09 0.17 18.78
N MET A 75 -28.68 0.51 20.01
CA MET A 75 -28.24 -0.44 21.06
C MET A 75 -27.38 -1.61 20.53
N PRO A 76 -26.20 -1.31 19.98
CA PRO A 76 -25.47 -2.26 19.14
C PRO A 76 -24.94 -3.48 19.90
N PHE A 77 -24.58 -3.34 21.18
CA PHE A 77 -23.92 -4.39 21.95
C PHE A 77 -24.94 -5.31 22.62
N HIS A 78 -24.58 -6.57 22.81
CA HIS A 78 -25.38 -7.50 23.61
C HIS A 78 -25.23 -7.24 25.12
N SER A 79 -24.09 -6.69 25.54
CA SER A 79 -23.81 -6.34 26.93
C SER A 79 -24.55 -5.07 27.35
N PHE A 80 -25.32 -5.16 28.44
CA PHE A 80 -25.96 -4.01 29.08
C PHE A 80 -24.93 -2.93 29.44
N PHE A 81 -23.84 -3.33 30.09
CA PHE A 81 -22.81 -2.42 30.59
C PHE A 81 -22.11 -1.65 29.45
N SER A 82 -21.78 -2.33 28.34
CA SER A 82 -21.13 -1.68 27.19
C SER A 82 -22.01 -0.63 26.53
N ASN A 83 -23.32 -0.90 26.40
CA ASN A 83 -24.27 0.09 25.89
C ASN A 83 -24.40 1.29 26.85
N SER A 84 -24.47 1.05 28.17
CA SER A 84 -24.55 2.14 29.17
C SER A 84 -23.32 3.05 29.13
N ILE A 85 -22.11 2.49 29.04
CA ILE A 85 -20.88 3.28 28.91
C ILE A 85 -20.87 4.08 27.61
N LEU A 86 -21.28 3.47 26.48
CA LEU A 86 -21.27 4.17 25.20
C LEU A 86 -22.23 5.37 25.22
N ILE A 87 -23.44 5.20 25.78
CA ILE A 87 -24.40 6.30 25.95
C ILE A 87 -23.81 7.36 26.88
N PHE A 88 -23.20 6.95 28.00
CA PHE A 88 -22.57 7.86 28.95
C PHE A 88 -21.50 8.74 28.30
N ILE A 89 -20.53 8.16 27.58
CA ILE A 89 -19.42 8.91 26.96
C ILE A 89 -19.94 10.03 26.03
N HIS A 90 -20.93 9.71 25.19
CA HIS A 90 -21.45 10.69 24.23
C HIS A 90 -22.36 11.74 24.88
N LEU A 91 -23.15 11.33 25.87
CA LEU A 91 -24.01 12.22 26.62
C LEU A 91 -23.19 13.17 27.53
N ASP A 92 -22.10 12.68 28.12
CA ASP A 92 -21.16 13.48 28.91
C ASP A 92 -20.41 14.48 28.02
N ALA A 93 -19.91 14.05 26.86
CA ALA A 93 -19.27 14.96 25.90
C ALA A 93 -20.25 16.02 25.35
N LEU A 94 -21.52 15.66 25.11
CA LEU A 94 -22.57 16.63 24.76
C LEU A 94 -22.73 17.67 25.88
N TYR A 95 -22.85 17.21 27.12
CA TYR A 95 -23.04 18.06 28.28
C TYR A 95 -21.84 18.98 28.54
N LEU A 96 -20.60 18.47 28.48
CA LEU A 96 -19.39 19.27 28.66
C LEU A 96 -19.26 20.37 27.60
N ASN A 97 -19.54 20.06 26.32
CA ASN A 97 -19.55 21.08 25.26
C ASN A 97 -20.61 22.16 25.52
N PHE A 98 -21.79 21.77 26.01
CA PHE A 98 -22.84 22.71 26.39
C PHE A 98 -22.41 23.59 27.58
N ILE A 99 -21.79 23.03 28.61
CA ILE A 99 -21.28 23.79 29.75
C ILE A 99 -20.14 24.73 29.36
N PHE A 100 -19.24 24.33 28.47
CA PHE A 100 -18.20 25.24 27.97
C PHE A 100 -18.77 26.38 27.14
N LEU A 101 -19.83 26.14 26.36
CA LEU A 101 -20.54 27.20 25.65
C LEU A 101 -21.23 28.16 26.64
N LEU A 102 -21.84 27.63 27.69
CA LEU A 102 -22.45 28.40 28.77
C LEU A 102 -21.41 29.17 29.60
N GLN A 103 -20.22 28.61 29.81
CA GLN A 103 -19.10 29.29 30.46
C GLN A 103 -18.69 30.54 29.69
N ILE A 104 -18.62 30.47 28.35
CA ILE A 104 -18.30 31.64 27.51
C ILE A 104 -19.38 32.71 27.65
N TRP A 105 -20.65 32.31 27.73
CA TRP A 105 -21.78 33.25 27.86
C TRP A 105 -21.87 33.93 29.23
N ILE A 106 -21.50 33.20 30.30
CA ILE A 106 -21.51 33.73 31.68
C ILE A 106 -20.19 34.44 32.01
N ASP A 107 -19.14 34.23 31.21
CA ASP A 107 -17.77 34.71 31.44
C ASP A 107 -17.20 34.29 32.82
N SER A 108 -17.46 33.04 33.21
CA SER A 108 -17.04 32.50 34.51
C SER A 108 -16.53 31.07 34.42
N ALA A 109 -15.21 30.89 34.54
CA ALA A 109 -14.56 29.58 34.54
C ALA A 109 -14.91 28.74 35.77
N THR A 110 -15.14 29.38 36.93
CA THR A 110 -15.50 28.68 38.17
C THR A 110 -16.87 28.02 38.07
N ALA A 111 -17.86 28.71 37.51
CA ALA A 111 -19.18 28.16 37.26
C ALA A 111 -19.12 26.93 36.32
N GLY A 112 -18.35 27.02 35.22
CA GLY A 112 -18.17 25.93 34.27
C GLY A 112 -17.53 24.68 34.88
N ILE A 113 -16.48 24.84 35.69
CA ILE A 113 -15.80 23.73 36.36
C ILE A 113 -16.74 23.04 37.38
N VAL A 114 -17.42 23.82 38.23
CA VAL A 114 -18.32 23.28 39.25
C VAL A 114 -19.49 22.51 38.63
N LEU A 115 -20.15 23.09 37.61
CA LEU A 115 -21.24 22.44 36.89
C LEU A 115 -20.80 21.16 36.16
N SER A 116 -19.57 21.12 35.67
CA SER A 116 -19.02 19.93 35.00
C SER A 116 -18.85 18.76 35.97
N PHE A 117 -18.26 18.98 37.15
CA PHE A 117 -18.01 17.91 38.12
C PHE A 117 -19.28 17.39 38.81
N ILE A 118 -20.22 18.28 39.15
CA ILE A 118 -21.43 17.88 39.89
C ILE A 118 -22.35 17.01 39.03
N MET A 119 -22.46 17.27 37.73
CA MET A 119 -23.45 16.62 36.87
C MET A 119 -23.01 15.28 36.27
N GLN A 120 -21.70 14.99 36.20
CA GLN A 120 -21.17 13.71 35.72
C GLN A 120 -21.81 12.46 36.36
N PRO A 121 -21.96 12.34 37.71
CA PRO A 121 -22.61 11.17 38.30
C PRO A 121 -24.10 11.04 37.91
N PHE A 122 -24.81 12.15 37.73
CA PHE A 122 -26.22 12.12 37.30
C PHE A 122 -26.35 11.66 35.84
N ILE A 123 -25.44 12.08 34.96
CA ILE A 123 -25.40 11.66 33.56
C ILE A 123 -25.15 10.15 33.44
N LEU A 124 -24.30 9.59 34.30
CA LEU A 124 -24.07 8.14 34.37
C LEU A 124 -25.33 7.38 34.80
N LEU A 125 -26.05 7.86 35.81
CA LEU A 125 -27.32 7.23 36.22
C LEU A 125 -28.38 7.32 35.13
N LEU A 126 -28.48 8.47 34.46
CA LEU A 126 -29.40 8.69 33.36
C LEU A 126 -29.12 7.73 32.20
N SER A 127 -27.86 7.54 31.82
CA SER A 127 -27.49 6.61 30.73
C SER A 127 -27.88 5.15 31.04
N MET A 128 -27.73 4.72 32.30
CA MET A 128 -28.15 3.39 32.73
C MET A 128 -29.67 3.20 32.67
N GLU A 129 -30.44 4.16 33.16
CA GLU A 129 -31.92 4.08 33.13
C GLU A 129 -32.47 4.18 31.70
N MET A 130 -31.88 5.00 30.84
CA MET A 130 -32.24 5.05 29.41
C MET A 130 -32.04 3.69 28.72
N ASN A 131 -30.93 3.01 29.00
CA ASN A 131 -30.65 1.69 28.46
C ASN A 131 -31.65 0.64 28.98
N LYS A 132 -31.96 0.67 30.28
CA LYS A 132 -32.92 -0.24 30.93
C LYS A 132 -34.34 -0.05 30.40
N PHE A 133 -34.78 1.20 30.22
CA PHE A 133 -36.10 1.51 29.66
C PHE A 133 -36.29 0.90 28.26
N LEU A 134 -35.27 1.02 27.40
CA LEU A 134 -35.34 0.54 26.03
C LEU A 134 -35.31 -1.00 25.93
N LEU A 135 -34.54 -1.69 26.77
CA LEU A 135 -34.55 -3.15 26.82
C LEU A 135 -35.90 -3.72 27.27
N ASN A 136 -36.63 -3.00 28.12
CA ASN A 136 -37.93 -3.43 28.62
C ASN A 136 -39.11 -3.12 27.67
N ARG A 137 -38.87 -2.40 26.57
CA ARG A 137 -39.91 -2.02 25.61
C ARG A 137 -40.31 -3.23 24.74
N LYS A 138 -41.41 -3.90 25.09
CA LYS A 138 -41.95 -5.03 24.31
C LYS A 138 -42.48 -4.55 22.95
N CYS A 139 -41.84 -4.99 21.86
CA CYS A 139 -42.39 -4.82 20.52
C CYS A 139 -43.61 -5.73 20.28
N ASN A 140 -44.55 -5.27 19.45
CA ASN A 140 -45.82 -5.95 19.19
C ASN A 140 -45.60 -7.23 18.33
N LYS A 141 -46.20 -8.38 18.69
CA LYS A 141 -45.94 -9.69 18.02
C LYS A 141 -46.25 -9.72 16.52
N ARG A 142 -47.12 -8.84 16.03
CA ARG A 142 -47.47 -8.74 14.60
C ARG A 142 -46.38 -8.04 13.76
N SER A 143 -45.59 -7.12 14.33
CA SER A 143 -44.52 -6.43 13.59
C SER A 143 -43.24 -7.27 13.46
N ALA A 144 -42.94 -8.16 14.41
CA ALA A 144 -41.74 -9.00 14.39
C ALA A 144 -41.66 -9.98 13.20
N LYS A 145 -42.80 -10.37 12.61
CA LYS A 145 -42.83 -11.24 11.42
C LYS A 145 -42.24 -10.59 10.16
N TYR A 146 -42.19 -9.26 10.14
CA TYR A 146 -41.85 -8.43 8.97
C TYR A 146 -40.79 -7.36 9.29
N ALA A 147 -40.16 -7.47 10.45
CA ALA A 147 -39.24 -6.47 10.99
C ALA A 147 -37.86 -6.50 10.31
N LYS A 148 -37.18 -5.35 10.28
CA LYS A 148 -35.75 -5.23 9.92
C LYS A 148 -34.90 -6.00 10.95
N VAL A 149 -33.67 -6.37 10.60
CA VAL A 149 -32.77 -7.17 11.47
C VAL A 149 -32.68 -6.66 12.90
N ILE A 150 -32.47 -5.35 13.08
CA ILE A 150 -32.28 -4.74 14.41
C ILE A 150 -33.54 -4.87 15.25
N GLU A 151 -34.71 -4.58 14.67
CA GLU A 151 -36.01 -4.70 15.36
C GLU A 151 -36.36 -6.16 15.67
N PHE A 152 -36.06 -7.07 14.74
CA PHE A 152 -36.26 -8.50 14.91
C PHE A 152 -35.34 -9.07 16.00
N GLU A 153 -34.09 -8.63 16.02
CA GLU A 153 -33.12 -9.01 17.05
C GLU A 153 -33.53 -8.49 18.42
N HIS A 154 -33.92 -7.22 18.55
CA HIS A 154 -34.39 -6.66 19.82
C HIS A 154 -35.57 -7.44 20.39
N TYR A 155 -36.49 -7.90 19.54
CA TYR A 155 -37.61 -8.74 19.97
C TYR A 155 -37.16 -10.12 20.47
N LEU A 156 -36.14 -10.74 19.86
CA LEU A 156 -35.64 -12.06 20.23
C LEU A 156 -34.55 -12.02 21.32
N ARG A 157 -33.94 -10.86 21.59
CA ARG A 157 -32.74 -10.69 22.43
C ARG A 157 -32.87 -11.35 23.80
N GLU A 158 -34.01 -11.21 24.48
CA GLU A 158 -34.26 -11.84 25.78
C GLU A 158 -34.24 -13.38 25.68
N GLY A 159 -34.87 -13.95 24.66
CA GLY A 159 -34.92 -15.40 24.42
C GLY A 159 -33.59 -15.99 23.99
N LEU A 160 -32.79 -15.23 23.24
CA LEU A 160 -31.44 -15.60 22.79
C LEU A 160 -30.43 -15.56 23.95
N LEU A 161 -30.47 -14.52 24.79
CA LEU A 161 -29.61 -14.39 25.98
C LEU A 161 -29.88 -15.45 27.05
N LYS A 162 -31.11 -15.99 27.10
CA LYS A 162 -31.52 -17.08 28.00
C LYS A 162 -31.24 -18.48 27.43
N HIS A 163 -30.68 -18.60 26.22
CA HIS A 163 -30.45 -19.87 25.52
C HIS A 163 -31.69 -20.79 25.49
N SER A 164 -32.87 -20.22 25.24
CA SER A 164 -34.11 -21.01 25.21
C SER A 164 -34.18 -21.94 24.00
N THR A 165 -34.50 -23.23 24.23
CA THR A 165 -34.65 -24.28 23.21
C THR A 165 -36.04 -24.32 22.57
N ASP A 166 -36.82 -23.23 22.67
CA ASP A 166 -38.21 -23.22 22.19
C ASP A 166 -38.27 -23.33 20.65
N PRO A 167 -38.85 -24.41 20.08
CA PRO A 167 -38.94 -24.62 18.63
C PRO A 167 -39.73 -23.50 17.92
N LYS A 168 -40.56 -22.74 18.65
CA LYS A 168 -41.26 -21.58 18.11
C LYS A 168 -40.31 -20.48 17.64
N ILE A 169 -39.11 -20.36 18.23
CA ILE A 169 -38.09 -19.38 17.83
C ILE A 169 -37.54 -19.72 16.45
N LEU A 170 -37.18 -20.99 16.19
CA LEU A 170 -36.70 -21.42 14.88
C LEU A 170 -37.78 -21.30 13.80
N GLN A 171 -39.05 -21.56 14.15
CA GLN A 171 -40.18 -21.33 13.24
C GLN A 171 -40.38 -19.84 12.92
N LEU A 172 -40.16 -18.94 13.89
CA LEU A 172 -40.19 -17.50 13.66
C LEU A 172 -39.04 -17.05 12.75
N PHE A 173 -37.82 -17.57 12.94
CA PHE A 173 -36.70 -17.36 12.02
C PHE A 173 -37.04 -17.83 10.60
N ASN A 174 -37.53 -19.07 10.43
CA ASN A 174 -37.90 -19.61 9.11
C ASN A 174 -38.97 -18.75 8.42
N LYS A 175 -40.01 -18.31 9.15
CA LYS A 175 -41.07 -17.43 8.60
C LYS A 175 -40.54 -16.06 8.20
N ASN A 176 -39.69 -15.45 9.02
CA ASN A 176 -39.09 -14.15 8.74
C ASN A 176 -38.13 -14.24 7.53
N VAL A 177 -37.30 -15.28 7.45
CA VAL A 177 -36.40 -15.53 6.31
C VAL A 177 -37.19 -15.73 5.01
N GLN A 178 -38.29 -16.49 5.03
CA GLN A 178 -39.12 -16.72 3.84
C GLN A 178 -39.76 -15.43 3.32
N TYR A 179 -40.18 -14.53 4.22
CA TYR A 179 -40.68 -13.21 3.84
C TYR A 179 -39.56 -12.31 3.31
N ASN A 180 -38.43 -12.22 4.04
CA ASN A 180 -37.33 -11.34 3.66
C ASN A 180 -36.67 -11.73 2.34
N MET A 181 -36.65 -13.02 1.96
CA MET A 181 -36.21 -13.43 0.61
C MET A 181 -37.02 -12.80 -0.53
N ARG A 182 -38.29 -12.41 -0.28
CA ARG A 182 -39.14 -11.79 -1.31
C ARG A 182 -38.99 -10.27 -1.41
N PHE A 183 -38.51 -9.58 -0.35
CA PHE A 183 -38.60 -8.11 -0.26
C PHE A 183 -37.30 -7.38 0.09
N ASN A 184 -36.40 -7.96 0.90
CA ASN A 184 -35.24 -7.22 1.46
C ASN A 184 -33.91 -8.00 1.44
N ASN A 185 -33.97 -9.32 1.29
CA ASN A 185 -32.86 -10.28 1.23
C ASN A 185 -31.77 -10.08 2.30
N ASP A 186 -32.17 -9.77 3.55
CA ASP A 186 -31.22 -9.47 4.63
C ASP A 186 -30.52 -10.75 5.13
N LYS A 187 -29.22 -10.86 4.82
CA LYS A 187 -28.42 -12.06 5.08
C LYS A 187 -28.09 -12.24 6.57
N LEU A 188 -28.14 -11.18 7.38
CA LEU A 188 -27.78 -11.22 8.80
C LEU A 188 -28.74 -12.08 9.64
N ILE A 189 -30.01 -12.18 9.21
CA ILE A 189 -31.00 -13.03 9.88
C ILE A 189 -30.60 -14.50 9.79
N ARG A 190 -30.00 -14.92 8.67
CA ARG A 190 -29.50 -16.30 8.52
C ARG A 190 -28.27 -16.55 9.39
N VAL A 191 -27.43 -15.53 9.60
CA VAL A 191 -26.27 -15.62 10.52
C VAL A 191 -26.76 -15.79 11.96
N LEU A 192 -27.75 -14.98 12.38
CA LEU A 192 -28.38 -15.12 13.70
C LEU A 192 -29.06 -16.49 13.87
N GLN A 193 -29.76 -16.97 12.84
CA GLN A 193 -30.38 -18.29 12.84
C GLN A 193 -29.35 -19.41 12.98
N ALA A 194 -28.22 -19.33 12.27
CA ALA A 194 -27.17 -20.33 12.33
C ALA A 194 -26.48 -20.34 13.71
N TYR A 195 -26.21 -19.17 14.31
CA TYR A 195 -25.69 -19.10 15.67
C TYR A 195 -26.70 -19.61 16.71
N TYR A 196 -28.00 -19.39 16.50
CA TYR A 196 -29.02 -19.99 17.36
C TYR A 196 -29.00 -21.52 17.28
N CYS A 197 -28.95 -22.11 16.08
CA CYS A 197 -28.81 -23.55 15.92
C CYS A 197 -27.53 -24.10 16.57
N LEU A 198 -26.41 -23.37 16.46
CA LEU A 198 -25.14 -23.77 17.05
C LEU A 198 -25.16 -23.68 18.59
N GLU A 199 -25.58 -22.54 19.15
CA GLU A 199 -25.39 -22.23 20.57
C GLU A 199 -26.57 -22.66 21.45
N ALA A 200 -27.81 -22.51 20.96
CA ALA A 200 -29.00 -22.87 21.73
C ALA A 200 -29.44 -24.31 21.48
N LEU A 201 -29.38 -24.80 20.23
CA LEU A 201 -29.77 -26.18 19.88
C LEU A 201 -28.59 -27.18 19.93
N GLY A 202 -27.35 -26.70 19.85
CA GLY A 202 -26.17 -27.58 19.87
C GLY A 202 -25.97 -28.40 18.59
N ASP A 203 -26.58 -27.99 17.46
CA ASP A 203 -26.54 -28.71 16.19
C ASP A 203 -25.75 -27.90 15.12
N PRO A 204 -24.43 -28.14 14.99
CA PRO A 204 -23.58 -27.41 14.04
C PRO A 204 -23.88 -27.75 12.57
N GLU A 205 -24.43 -28.93 12.30
CA GLU A 205 -24.76 -29.36 10.95
C GLU A 205 -26.03 -28.66 10.47
N LEU A 206 -27.07 -28.61 11.30
CA LEU A 206 -28.27 -27.82 11.02
C LEU A 206 -27.95 -26.34 10.87
N ALA A 207 -27.08 -25.79 11.74
CA ALA A 207 -26.59 -24.42 11.63
C ALA A 207 -25.96 -24.15 10.25
N TYR A 208 -25.17 -25.09 9.75
CA TYR A 208 -24.52 -24.97 8.45
C TYR A 208 -25.47 -25.16 7.28
N ILE A 209 -26.52 -25.98 7.40
CA ILE A 209 -27.60 -26.05 6.40
C ILE A 209 -28.30 -24.69 6.29
N LYS A 210 -28.56 -24.01 7.42
CA LYS A 210 -29.24 -22.69 7.44
C LYS A 210 -28.44 -21.56 6.80
N ILE A 211 -27.14 -21.47 7.08
CA ILE A 211 -26.28 -20.44 6.48
C ILE A 211 -25.71 -20.85 5.11
N GLY A 212 -25.61 -22.14 4.85
CA GLY A 212 -24.82 -22.70 3.76
C GLY A 212 -25.27 -22.23 2.38
N THR A 213 -26.58 -22.11 2.17
CA THR A 213 -27.20 -21.62 0.93
C THR A 213 -27.18 -20.09 0.78
N CYS A 214 -26.59 -19.35 1.73
CA CYS A 214 -26.50 -17.89 1.69
C CYS A 214 -25.25 -17.43 0.94
N GLU A 215 -25.37 -16.89 -0.26
CA GLU A 215 -24.21 -16.37 -1.00
C GLU A 215 -23.54 -15.21 -0.25
N PHE A 216 -22.21 -15.19 -0.20
CA PHE A 216 -21.44 -14.03 0.32
C PHE A 216 -20.84 -13.15 -0.79
N SER A 217 -21.31 -13.30 -2.04
CA SER A 217 -20.96 -12.42 -3.17
C SER A 217 -21.64 -11.04 -3.07
N GLY A 218 -21.04 -10.02 -3.69
CA GLY A 218 -21.60 -8.66 -3.82
C GLY A 218 -20.84 -7.54 -3.10
N PHE A 219 -21.28 -6.28 -3.32
CA PHE A 219 -20.61 -5.07 -2.82
C PHE A 219 -20.75 -4.81 -1.32
N ASN A 220 -21.68 -5.48 -0.62
CA ASN A 220 -21.88 -5.28 0.81
C ASN A 220 -20.88 -6.11 1.64
N PHE A 221 -19.62 -5.65 1.63
CA PHE A 221 -18.51 -6.29 2.34
C PHE A 221 -18.81 -6.54 3.83
N LEU A 222 -19.53 -5.61 4.50
CA LEU A 222 -19.82 -5.68 5.93
C LEU A 222 -20.61 -6.93 6.32
N ILE A 223 -21.68 -7.20 5.56
CA ILE A 223 -22.57 -8.32 5.77
C ILE A 223 -21.95 -9.60 5.22
N ASN A 224 -21.37 -9.52 4.03
CA ASN A 224 -20.75 -10.68 3.36
C ASN A 224 -19.60 -11.27 4.18
N TYR A 225 -18.80 -10.44 4.85
CA TYR A 225 -17.73 -10.92 5.73
C TYR A 225 -18.27 -11.72 6.92
N GLN A 226 -19.42 -11.35 7.50
CA GLN A 226 -20.00 -12.11 8.62
C GLN A 226 -20.62 -13.43 8.17
N VAL A 227 -21.23 -13.45 6.99
CA VAL A 227 -21.66 -14.71 6.35
C VAL A 227 -20.44 -15.61 6.13
N PHE A 228 -19.34 -15.07 5.60
CA PHE A 228 -18.09 -15.80 5.41
C PHE A 228 -17.51 -16.32 6.73
N LYS A 229 -17.38 -15.46 7.75
CA LYS A 229 -16.86 -15.82 9.09
C LYS A 229 -17.70 -16.94 9.73
N CYS A 230 -19.03 -16.81 9.69
CA CYS A 230 -19.96 -17.82 10.22
C CYS A 230 -19.82 -19.15 9.44
N LYS A 231 -19.78 -19.10 8.11
CA LYS A 231 -19.58 -20.27 7.24
C LYS A 231 -18.26 -20.98 7.47
N GLU A 232 -17.16 -20.24 7.65
CA GLU A 232 -15.84 -20.83 7.92
C GLU A 232 -15.81 -21.55 9.28
N ILE A 233 -16.35 -20.92 10.33
CA ILE A 233 -16.44 -21.53 11.67
C ILE A 233 -17.26 -22.83 11.61
N LEU A 234 -18.46 -22.78 11.02
CA LEU A 234 -19.34 -23.93 10.91
C LEU A 234 -18.79 -24.99 9.93
N GLY A 235 -18.13 -24.57 8.85
CA GLY A 235 -17.49 -25.46 7.89
C GLY A 235 -16.31 -26.22 8.51
N PHE A 236 -15.54 -25.57 9.39
CA PHE A 236 -14.49 -26.24 10.17
C PHE A 236 -15.09 -27.28 11.12
N LEU A 237 -16.07 -26.89 11.94
CA LEU A 237 -16.74 -27.80 12.88
C LEU A 237 -17.37 -29.00 12.17
N ASN A 238 -18.05 -28.79 11.05
CA ASN A 238 -18.69 -29.88 10.32
C ASN A 238 -17.73 -30.77 9.55
N ARG A 239 -16.55 -30.29 9.14
CA ARG A 239 -15.51 -31.17 8.60
C ARG A 239 -15.00 -32.16 9.63
N GLU A 240 -15.04 -31.83 10.91
CA GLU A 240 -14.66 -32.73 11.99
C GLU A 240 -15.82 -33.65 12.41
N LEU A 241 -17.05 -33.14 12.45
CA LEU A 241 -18.21 -33.85 13.01
C LEU A 241 -19.05 -34.63 11.98
N SER A 242 -19.27 -34.09 10.77
CA SER A 242 -20.17 -34.71 9.78
C SER A 242 -19.44 -35.79 8.99
N GLU A 243 -19.91 -37.03 9.15
CA GLU A 243 -19.41 -38.17 8.40
C GLU A 243 -19.77 -38.13 6.92
N GLY A 244 -21.01 -37.75 6.60
CA GLY A 244 -21.47 -37.60 5.22
C GLY A 244 -20.68 -36.54 4.45
N LEU A 245 -20.35 -35.40 5.10
CA LEU A 245 -19.54 -34.35 4.48
C LEU A 245 -18.11 -34.83 4.19
N LYS A 246 -17.47 -35.57 5.11
CA LYS A 246 -16.12 -36.12 4.88
C LYS A 246 -16.10 -37.05 3.67
N LEU A 247 -17.10 -37.92 3.53
CA LEU A 247 -17.22 -38.84 2.41
C LEU A 247 -17.40 -38.09 1.08
N PHE A 248 -18.31 -37.10 1.05
CA PHE A 248 -18.50 -36.25 -0.13
C PHE A 248 -17.22 -35.49 -0.51
N LEU A 249 -16.54 -34.88 0.48
CA LEU A 249 -15.31 -34.12 0.28
C LEU A 249 -14.17 -35.00 -0.26
N PHE A 250 -14.04 -36.22 0.24
CA PHE A 250 -13.06 -37.18 -0.23
C PHE A 250 -13.23 -37.44 -1.73
N HIS A 251 -14.43 -37.86 -2.16
CA HIS A 251 -14.69 -38.17 -3.57
C HIS A 251 -14.46 -36.95 -4.48
N ASN A 252 -14.96 -35.78 -4.10
CA ASN A 252 -14.79 -34.58 -4.92
C ASN A 252 -13.33 -34.11 -4.96
N ASN A 253 -12.61 -34.10 -3.84
CA ASN A 253 -11.20 -33.71 -3.80
C ASN A 253 -10.31 -34.70 -4.56
N PHE A 254 -10.65 -35.99 -4.52
CA PHE A 254 -9.97 -37.04 -5.26
C PHE A 254 -10.14 -36.84 -6.78
N ASP A 255 -11.37 -36.63 -7.25
CA ASP A 255 -11.66 -36.36 -8.68
C ASP A 255 -10.95 -35.09 -9.19
N VAL A 256 -10.95 -34.01 -8.40
CA VAL A 256 -10.23 -32.78 -8.74
C VAL A 256 -8.72 -33.01 -8.79
N THR A 257 -8.17 -33.81 -7.86
CA THR A 257 -6.74 -34.12 -7.86
C THR A 257 -6.37 -34.97 -9.07
N LYS A 258 -7.22 -35.95 -9.43
CA LYS A 258 -7.07 -36.77 -10.63
C LYS A 258 -7.14 -35.94 -11.92
N LYS A 259 -7.98 -34.91 -11.99
CA LYS A 259 -8.02 -33.98 -13.14
C LYS A 259 -6.73 -33.15 -13.28
N ILE A 260 -6.18 -32.64 -12.17
CA ILE A 260 -4.93 -31.87 -12.22
C ILE A 260 -3.75 -32.77 -12.61
N ASP A 261 -3.75 -34.02 -12.14
CA ASP A 261 -2.78 -35.04 -12.55
C ASP A 261 -2.80 -35.26 -14.07
N PHE A 262 -3.99 -35.37 -14.66
CA PHE A 262 -4.19 -35.44 -16.11
C PHE A 262 -3.64 -34.19 -16.84
N GLU A 263 -3.94 -32.97 -16.35
CA GLU A 263 -3.41 -31.74 -16.94
C GLU A 263 -1.88 -31.62 -16.85
N ILE A 264 -1.29 -32.10 -15.75
CA ILE A 264 0.17 -32.17 -15.58
C ILE A 264 0.78 -33.07 -16.65
N CYS A 265 0.19 -34.25 -16.90
CA CYS A 265 0.66 -35.18 -17.92
C CYS A 265 0.73 -34.50 -19.30
N LEU A 266 -0.33 -33.80 -19.71
CA LEU A 266 -0.36 -33.07 -20.98
C LEU A 266 0.63 -31.90 -21.04
N SER A 267 0.69 -31.11 -19.97
CA SER A 267 1.55 -29.92 -19.90
C SER A 267 3.04 -30.26 -19.83
N LEU A 268 3.39 -31.40 -19.25
CA LEU A 268 4.76 -31.93 -19.26
C LEU A 268 5.20 -32.32 -20.67
N LEU A 269 4.37 -33.06 -21.42
CA LEU A 269 4.66 -33.41 -22.82
C LEU A 269 4.85 -32.17 -23.70
N SER A 270 4.02 -31.14 -23.51
CA SER A 270 4.17 -29.85 -24.20
C SER A 270 5.46 -29.10 -23.80
N LEU A 271 5.83 -29.13 -22.51
CA LEU A 271 7.05 -28.48 -22.04
C LEU A 271 8.31 -29.17 -22.59
N PHE A 272 8.37 -30.50 -22.57
CA PHE A 272 9.55 -31.22 -23.06
C PHE A 272 9.74 -31.07 -24.56
N SER A 273 8.68 -31.16 -25.36
CA SER A 273 8.75 -30.88 -26.81
C SER A 273 9.24 -29.46 -27.13
N LYS A 274 8.83 -28.46 -26.34
CA LYS A 274 9.32 -27.08 -26.51
C LYS A 274 10.75 -26.84 -26.03
N ILE A 275 11.20 -27.54 -24.99
CA ILE A 275 12.61 -27.49 -24.53
C ILE A 275 13.53 -28.08 -25.62
N LEU A 276 13.11 -29.14 -26.31
CA LEU A 276 13.85 -29.71 -27.45
C LEU A 276 13.92 -28.75 -28.65
N ASN A 277 12.91 -27.89 -28.83
CA ASN A 277 12.83 -26.86 -29.89
C ASN A 277 13.49 -25.51 -29.51
N TYR A 278 14.31 -25.46 -28.46
CA TYR A 278 15.07 -24.27 -28.07
C TYR A 278 15.88 -23.72 -29.27
N PRO A 279 15.81 -22.40 -29.60
CA PRO A 279 15.70 -21.26 -28.69
C PRO A 279 14.47 -20.33 -28.86
N GLN A 280 13.55 -20.61 -29.78
CA GLN A 280 12.66 -19.57 -30.34
C GLN A 280 11.68 -18.93 -29.32
N ASP A 281 11.40 -19.56 -28.16
CA ASP A 281 10.38 -19.09 -27.20
C ASP A 281 10.78 -19.19 -25.71
N ILE A 282 11.97 -18.75 -25.33
CA ILE A 282 12.48 -18.87 -23.95
C ILE A 282 11.57 -18.26 -22.87
N HIS A 283 10.81 -17.21 -23.18
CA HIS A 283 9.85 -16.62 -22.24
C HIS A 283 8.67 -17.56 -21.97
N ILE A 284 8.16 -18.23 -23.01
CA ILE A 284 7.07 -19.20 -22.90
C ILE A 284 7.56 -20.43 -22.13
N ILE A 285 8.77 -20.92 -22.43
CA ILE A 285 9.40 -22.03 -21.71
C ILE A 285 9.58 -21.69 -20.22
N LYS A 286 10.09 -20.49 -19.88
CA LYS A 286 10.21 -20.02 -18.48
C LYS A 286 8.85 -19.98 -17.78
N SER A 287 7.81 -19.50 -18.44
CA SER A 287 6.45 -19.44 -17.88
C SER A 287 5.85 -20.84 -17.65
N GLN A 288 5.97 -21.73 -18.65
CA GLN A 288 5.47 -23.11 -18.56
C GLN A 288 6.23 -23.94 -17.52
N LEU A 289 7.55 -23.75 -17.38
CA LEU A 289 8.35 -24.41 -16.36
C LEU A 289 7.92 -24.02 -14.94
N ILE A 290 7.64 -22.73 -14.70
CA ILE A 290 7.11 -22.27 -13.42
C ILE A 290 5.72 -22.87 -13.16
N ASN A 291 4.84 -22.86 -14.16
CA ASN A 291 3.48 -23.38 -14.02
C ASN A 291 3.49 -24.89 -13.72
N ASN A 292 4.24 -25.69 -14.49
CA ASN A 292 4.36 -27.13 -14.29
C ASN A 292 4.95 -27.50 -12.93
N TYR A 293 6.00 -26.80 -12.49
CA TYR A 293 6.56 -27.01 -11.16
C TYR A 293 5.54 -26.69 -10.05
N GLN A 294 4.76 -25.60 -10.19
CA GLN A 294 3.71 -25.25 -9.23
C GLN A 294 2.57 -26.27 -9.22
N MET A 295 2.15 -26.76 -10.39
CA MET A 295 1.13 -27.82 -10.51
C MET A 295 1.59 -29.11 -9.84
N ILE A 296 2.80 -29.61 -10.16
CA ILE A 296 3.40 -30.79 -9.52
C ILE A 296 3.43 -30.67 -8.00
N LYS A 297 3.92 -29.54 -7.47
CA LYS A 297 3.99 -29.30 -6.03
C LYS A 297 2.59 -29.27 -5.39
N THR A 298 1.61 -28.71 -6.09
CA THR A 298 0.22 -28.64 -5.63
C THR A 298 -0.42 -30.02 -5.61
N THR A 299 -0.20 -30.83 -6.64
CA THR A 299 -0.69 -32.21 -6.73
C THR A 299 -0.08 -33.11 -5.67
N LYS A 300 1.25 -33.07 -5.47
CA LYS A 300 1.92 -33.80 -4.36
C LYS A 300 1.31 -33.46 -3.00
N ARG A 301 1.07 -32.16 -2.74
CA ARG A 301 0.41 -31.70 -1.51
C ARG A 301 -1.04 -32.18 -1.38
N LYS A 302 -1.81 -32.17 -2.47
CA LYS A 302 -3.20 -32.64 -2.48
C LYS A 302 -3.30 -34.14 -2.20
N TYR A 303 -2.49 -34.96 -2.85
CA TYR A 303 -2.44 -36.40 -2.55
C TYR A 303 -2.00 -36.67 -1.11
N LYS A 304 -0.92 -36.04 -0.61
CA LYS A 304 -0.52 -36.18 0.81
C LYS A 304 -1.63 -35.76 1.78
N LYS A 305 -2.39 -34.72 1.44
CA LYS A 305 -3.54 -34.27 2.25
C LYS A 305 -4.66 -35.32 2.24
N LEU A 306 -5.03 -35.85 1.07
CA LEU A 306 -6.02 -36.91 0.94
C LEU A 306 -5.62 -38.17 1.72
N ILE A 307 -4.34 -38.55 1.70
CA ILE A 307 -3.83 -39.72 2.44
C ILE A 307 -3.88 -39.49 3.95
N LYS A 308 -3.69 -38.25 4.42
CA LYS A 308 -3.88 -37.92 5.84
C LYS A 308 -5.35 -37.98 6.26
N GLU A 309 -6.27 -37.57 5.37
CA GLU A 309 -7.70 -37.57 5.64
C GLU A 309 -8.29 -38.99 5.60
N VAL A 310 -7.84 -39.83 4.66
CA VAL A 310 -8.28 -41.22 4.50
C VAL A 310 -7.06 -42.14 4.34
N PRO A 311 -6.39 -42.50 5.45
CA PRO A 311 -5.14 -43.28 5.43
C PRO A 311 -5.30 -44.71 4.88
N ASP A 312 -6.52 -45.25 4.94
CA ASP A 312 -6.80 -46.66 4.64
C ASP A 312 -7.30 -46.88 3.20
N SER A 313 -7.31 -45.83 2.38
CA SER A 313 -7.75 -45.90 0.98
C SER A 313 -6.69 -46.54 0.08
N ILE A 314 -6.87 -47.82 -0.23
CA ILE A 314 -6.00 -48.60 -1.14
C ILE A 314 -5.87 -47.91 -2.50
N VAL A 315 -6.98 -47.46 -3.08
CA VAL A 315 -7.02 -46.80 -4.41
C VAL A 315 -6.18 -45.52 -4.43
N LEU A 316 -6.25 -44.74 -3.35
CA LEU A 316 -5.50 -43.48 -3.25
C LEU A 316 -4.00 -43.72 -3.11
N LEU A 317 -3.61 -44.69 -2.29
CA LEU A 317 -2.20 -45.06 -2.10
C LEU A 317 -1.57 -45.55 -3.41
N ASP A 318 -2.34 -46.28 -4.22
CA ASP A 318 -1.91 -46.82 -5.50
C ASP A 318 -1.70 -45.73 -6.58
N ILE A 319 -2.65 -44.80 -6.69
CA ILE A 319 -2.55 -43.71 -7.67
C ILE A 319 -1.43 -42.74 -7.30
N TYR A 320 -1.22 -42.48 -6.01
CA TYR A 320 -0.14 -41.60 -5.55
C TYR A 320 1.24 -42.26 -5.64
N SER A 321 1.37 -43.56 -5.33
CA SER A 321 2.64 -44.28 -5.53
C SER A 321 3.02 -44.29 -7.01
N SER A 322 2.07 -44.58 -7.91
CA SER A 322 2.28 -44.49 -9.35
C SER A 322 2.64 -43.06 -9.81
N PHE A 323 2.08 -42.02 -9.19
CA PHE A 323 2.46 -40.62 -9.48
C PHE A 323 3.92 -40.35 -9.12
N LEU A 324 4.37 -40.86 -7.97
CA LEU A 324 5.75 -40.74 -7.51
C LEU A 324 6.73 -41.47 -8.43
N PHE A 325 6.39 -42.68 -8.88
CA PHE A 325 7.22 -43.45 -9.80
C PHE A 325 7.26 -42.88 -11.22
N ASN A 326 6.09 -42.61 -11.82
CA ASN A 326 5.98 -42.35 -13.26
C ASN A 326 6.21 -40.87 -13.62
N ILE A 327 5.96 -39.93 -12.70
CA ILE A 327 6.07 -38.49 -12.97
C ILE A 327 7.22 -37.83 -12.20
N LEU A 328 7.42 -38.21 -10.94
CA LEU A 328 8.41 -37.56 -10.06
C LEU A 328 9.74 -38.30 -9.94
N HIS A 329 9.79 -39.58 -10.32
CA HIS A 329 10.93 -40.47 -10.12
C HIS A 329 11.47 -40.47 -8.69
N ASP A 330 10.56 -40.45 -7.70
CA ASP A 330 10.83 -40.43 -6.26
C ASP A 330 10.63 -41.84 -5.68
N GLU A 331 11.61 -42.73 -5.95
CA GLU A 331 11.50 -44.17 -5.68
C GLU A 331 11.34 -44.51 -4.20
N ASP A 332 12.08 -43.81 -3.32
CA ASP A 332 12.06 -44.08 -1.88
C ASP A 332 10.68 -43.79 -1.27
N GLU A 333 10.12 -42.60 -1.56
CA GLU A 333 8.78 -42.22 -1.11
C GLU A 333 7.71 -43.11 -1.77
N GLY A 334 7.89 -43.49 -3.04
CA GLY A 334 6.98 -44.40 -3.76
C GLY A 334 6.89 -45.79 -3.13
N ILE A 335 8.03 -46.38 -2.75
CA ILE A 335 8.12 -47.70 -2.11
C ILE A 335 7.42 -47.69 -0.75
N GLU A 336 7.58 -46.63 0.05
CA GLU A 336 6.94 -46.50 1.37
C GLU A 336 5.40 -46.63 1.27
N PHE A 337 4.79 -45.90 0.34
CA PHE A 337 3.33 -45.93 0.15
C PHE A 337 2.84 -47.27 -0.42
N LEU A 338 3.63 -47.91 -1.29
CA LEU A 338 3.31 -49.24 -1.84
C LEU A 338 3.40 -50.32 -0.75
N GLN A 339 4.39 -50.26 0.13
CA GLN A 339 4.48 -51.15 1.29
C GLN A 339 3.30 -50.96 2.25
N ARG A 340 2.89 -49.71 2.51
CA ARG A 340 1.71 -49.40 3.32
C ARG A 340 0.42 -49.97 2.72
N ARG A 341 0.24 -49.85 1.40
CA ARG A 341 -0.87 -50.48 0.66
C ARG A 341 -0.91 -52.00 0.88
N ASN A 342 0.25 -52.65 0.74
CA ASN A 342 0.34 -54.11 0.89
C ASN A 342 0.01 -54.57 2.33
N ARG A 343 0.41 -53.80 3.36
CA ARG A 343 0.04 -54.09 4.76
C ARG A 343 -1.47 -54.02 4.98
N LEU A 344 -2.13 -52.99 4.45
CA LEU A 344 -3.59 -52.85 4.56
C LEU A 344 -4.33 -54.02 3.87
N LEU A 345 -3.85 -54.46 2.70
CA LEU A 345 -4.40 -55.63 2.00
C LEU A 345 -4.29 -56.91 2.83
N THR A 346 -3.17 -57.11 3.52
CA THR A 346 -2.98 -58.27 4.41
C THR A 346 -3.82 -58.20 5.68
N GLU A 347 -4.03 -57.00 6.25
CA GLU A 347 -4.86 -56.81 7.45
C GLU A 347 -6.36 -56.99 7.19
N LEU A 348 -6.83 -56.55 6.02
CA LEU A 348 -8.22 -56.72 5.57
C LEU A 348 -8.57 -58.18 5.21
N GLY A 349 -7.57 -59.00 4.87
CA GLY A 349 -7.75 -60.42 4.56
C GLY A 349 -7.93 -61.36 5.77
N GLY A 350 -7.69 -60.88 7.00
CA GLY A 350 -7.58 -61.75 8.18
C GLY A 350 -8.47 -61.41 9.39
N SER A 351 -9.16 -60.27 9.44
CA SER A 351 -9.96 -59.91 10.62
C SER A 351 -11.18 -59.05 10.25
N LYS A 352 -12.27 -59.22 11.02
CA LYS A 352 -13.50 -58.42 10.90
C LYS A 352 -13.11 -56.93 10.91
N PRO A 353 -13.43 -56.17 9.84
CA PRO A 353 -13.04 -54.77 9.77
C PRO A 353 -13.72 -54.01 10.91
N LYS A 354 -12.92 -53.34 11.74
CA LYS A 354 -13.41 -52.31 12.66
C LYS A 354 -14.18 -51.28 11.86
N GLU A 355 -15.33 -50.85 12.40
CA GLU A 355 -16.27 -49.87 11.85
C GLU A 355 -15.53 -48.68 11.22
N SER A 356 -15.36 -48.74 9.89
CA SER A 356 -14.72 -47.70 9.09
C SER A 356 -15.77 -47.05 8.19
N MET A 357 -15.59 -45.76 7.93
CA MET A 357 -16.45 -44.89 7.10
C MET A 357 -16.67 -45.39 5.66
N THR A 358 -16.04 -46.49 5.27
CA THR A 358 -16.44 -47.26 4.10
C THR A 358 -17.10 -48.56 4.56
N LYS A 359 -18.37 -48.50 4.96
CA LYS A 359 -19.22 -49.65 4.65
C LYS A 359 -19.34 -49.69 3.13
N LYS A 360 -18.36 -50.32 2.47
CA LYS A 360 -18.34 -50.61 1.02
C LYS A 360 -19.60 -51.36 0.58
N ASP A 361 -20.45 -51.77 1.52
CA ASP A 361 -21.59 -52.61 1.28
C ASP A 361 -22.94 -51.95 0.98
N TYR A 362 -23.15 -50.66 1.30
CA TYR A 362 -24.45 -50.02 1.08
C TYR A 362 -24.51 -49.25 -0.25
N PRO A 363 -25.62 -49.35 -1.00
CA PRO A 363 -25.88 -48.46 -2.15
C PRO A 363 -26.00 -47.00 -1.69
N VAL A 364 -25.27 -46.11 -2.37
CA VAL A 364 -25.20 -44.67 -2.06
C VAL A 364 -25.55 -43.85 -3.29
N LEU A 365 -26.44 -42.87 -3.12
CA LEU A 365 -26.81 -41.90 -4.14
C LEU A 365 -26.66 -40.47 -3.61
N ILE A 366 -26.05 -39.60 -4.42
CA ILE A 366 -25.92 -38.18 -4.10
C ILE A 366 -26.70 -37.38 -5.13
N THR A 367 -27.71 -36.65 -4.68
CA THR A 367 -28.53 -35.78 -5.54
C THR A 367 -28.34 -34.31 -5.21
N SER A 368 -28.45 -33.42 -6.20
CA SER A 368 -28.35 -31.98 -5.98
C SER A 368 -29.68 -31.39 -5.51
N GLY A 369 -29.66 -30.48 -4.54
CA GLY A 369 -30.79 -29.63 -4.17
C GLY A 369 -30.72 -28.21 -4.75
N SER A 370 -29.79 -27.94 -5.67
CA SER A 370 -29.52 -26.59 -6.16
C SER A 370 -30.62 -26.09 -7.10
N LYS A 371 -30.84 -24.76 -7.11
CA LYS A 371 -31.81 -24.12 -8.01
C LYS A 371 -31.49 -24.46 -9.47
N GLY A 372 -32.46 -24.98 -10.22
CA GLY A 372 -32.33 -25.34 -11.64
C GLY A 372 -31.82 -26.76 -11.94
N ILE A 373 -31.21 -27.45 -10.97
CA ILE A 373 -30.75 -28.85 -11.11
C ILE A 373 -31.20 -29.72 -9.92
N SER A 374 -32.28 -29.31 -9.23
CA SER A 374 -32.82 -30.03 -8.08
C SER A 374 -33.25 -31.44 -8.49
N GLY A 375 -32.79 -32.44 -7.74
CA GLY A 375 -32.99 -33.86 -8.02
C GLY A 375 -31.97 -34.47 -8.99
N LYS A 376 -31.08 -33.70 -9.63
CA LYS A 376 -30.06 -34.28 -10.54
C LYS A 376 -29.08 -35.17 -9.78
N ILE A 377 -28.78 -36.35 -10.32
CA ILE A 377 -27.81 -37.26 -9.71
C ILE A 377 -26.39 -36.76 -10.00
N VAL A 378 -25.61 -36.59 -8.93
CA VAL A 378 -24.21 -36.12 -8.99
C VAL A 378 -23.26 -37.31 -8.91
N TYR A 379 -23.62 -38.31 -8.10
CA TYR A 379 -22.81 -39.49 -7.88
C TYR A 379 -23.68 -40.69 -7.48
N ALA A 380 -23.30 -41.86 -7.95
CA ALA A 380 -23.80 -43.16 -7.53
C ALA A 380 -22.60 -44.11 -7.41
N ASN A 381 -22.56 -44.94 -6.37
CA ASN A 381 -21.52 -45.98 -6.26
C ASN A 381 -21.87 -47.21 -7.12
N ASP A 382 -20.90 -48.10 -7.34
CA ASP A 382 -21.06 -49.27 -8.24
C ASP A 382 -22.26 -50.15 -7.87
N LYS A 383 -22.54 -50.34 -6.57
CA LYS A 383 -23.73 -51.08 -6.11
C LYS A 383 -25.05 -50.39 -6.49
N MET A 384 -25.12 -49.06 -6.38
CA MET A 384 -26.29 -48.31 -6.80
C MET A 384 -26.44 -48.32 -8.33
N LEU A 385 -25.32 -48.27 -9.06
CA LEU A 385 -25.30 -48.41 -10.52
C LEU A 385 -25.83 -49.77 -10.98
N GLU A 386 -25.43 -50.85 -10.30
CA GLU A 386 -25.92 -52.22 -10.54
C GLU A 386 -27.44 -52.31 -10.30
N ILE A 387 -27.93 -51.77 -9.18
CA ILE A 387 -29.35 -51.78 -8.83
C ILE A 387 -30.19 -50.98 -9.82
N LEU A 388 -29.70 -49.81 -10.23
CA LEU A 388 -30.42 -48.95 -11.16
C LEU A 388 -30.26 -49.40 -12.61
N GLY A 389 -29.25 -50.18 -12.95
CA GLY A 389 -28.98 -50.65 -14.32
C GLY A 389 -28.30 -49.61 -15.22
N HIS A 390 -27.49 -48.70 -14.66
CA HIS A 390 -26.80 -47.63 -15.39
C HIS A 390 -25.27 -47.73 -15.28
N ASN A 391 -24.55 -47.12 -16.23
CA ASN A 391 -23.10 -46.89 -16.11
C ASN A 391 -22.81 -45.53 -15.43
N SER A 392 -21.57 -45.31 -15.01
CA SER A 392 -21.17 -44.14 -14.21
C SER A 392 -21.26 -42.80 -14.96
N GLU A 393 -21.31 -42.81 -16.29
CA GLU A 393 -21.47 -41.61 -17.13
C GLU A 393 -22.96 -41.28 -17.36
N SER A 394 -23.78 -42.26 -17.75
CA SER A 394 -25.20 -42.08 -18.04
C SER A 394 -26.02 -41.68 -16.81
N ILE A 395 -25.71 -42.22 -15.62
CA ILE A 395 -26.47 -41.91 -14.41
C ILE A 395 -26.44 -40.41 -14.06
N LYS A 396 -25.38 -39.70 -14.45
CA LYS A 396 -25.18 -38.28 -14.14
C LYS A 396 -26.08 -37.36 -14.98
N GLU A 397 -26.70 -37.88 -16.02
CA GLU A 397 -27.69 -37.17 -16.83
C GLU A 397 -29.11 -37.32 -16.29
N CYS A 398 -29.34 -38.28 -15.40
CA CYS A 398 -30.64 -38.58 -14.82
C CYS A 398 -30.98 -37.72 -13.60
N TYR A 399 -32.29 -37.60 -13.34
CA TYR A 399 -32.86 -36.99 -12.12
C TYR A 399 -33.54 -38.05 -11.26
N LEU A 400 -33.57 -37.83 -9.95
CA LEU A 400 -34.23 -38.69 -8.96
C LEU A 400 -35.69 -39.00 -9.32
N SER A 401 -36.41 -38.04 -9.93
CA SER A 401 -37.80 -38.23 -10.37
C SER A 401 -37.97 -39.38 -11.37
N HIS A 402 -36.96 -39.71 -12.18
CA HIS A 402 -37.02 -40.82 -13.14
C HIS A 402 -37.06 -42.19 -12.45
N PHE A 403 -36.58 -42.27 -11.22
CA PHE A 403 -36.55 -43.52 -10.45
C PHE A 403 -37.69 -43.58 -9.42
N ILE A 404 -38.60 -42.58 -9.40
CA ILE A 404 -39.75 -42.55 -8.49
C ILE A 404 -41.01 -42.92 -9.28
N PRO A 405 -41.84 -43.85 -8.79
CA PRO A 405 -43.04 -44.25 -9.50
C PRO A 405 -44.05 -43.12 -9.66
N MET A 406 -44.63 -42.98 -10.85
CA MET A 406 -45.80 -42.13 -11.05
C MET A 406 -46.95 -42.63 -10.14
N PRO A 407 -47.70 -41.73 -9.48
CA PRO A 407 -47.69 -40.27 -9.62
C PRO A 407 -46.95 -39.56 -8.46
N PHE A 408 -45.95 -40.20 -7.84
CA PHE A 408 -45.21 -39.59 -6.73
C PHE A 408 -44.08 -38.65 -7.22
N ASP A 409 -43.65 -38.79 -8.47
CA ASP A 409 -42.57 -38.06 -9.13
C ASP A 409 -42.69 -36.51 -9.10
N TYR A 410 -43.89 -35.95 -9.26
CA TYR A 410 -44.09 -34.54 -9.62
C TYR A 410 -43.84 -33.47 -8.53
N GLN A 411 -43.40 -33.83 -7.32
CA GLN A 411 -43.17 -32.85 -6.23
C GLN A 411 -41.77 -32.90 -5.60
N HIS A 412 -40.99 -33.93 -5.88
CA HIS A 412 -39.71 -34.15 -5.19
C HIS A 412 -38.69 -33.03 -5.41
N ALA A 413 -38.58 -32.51 -6.64
CA ALA A 413 -37.66 -31.42 -6.95
C ALA A 413 -37.95 -30.14 -6.13
N ASN A 414 -39.22 -29.83 -5.90
CA ASN A 414 -39.63 -28.67 -5.09
C ASN A 414 -39.40 -28.90 -3.58
N LEU A 415 -39.59 -30.13 -3.10
CA LEU A 415 -39.31 -30.49 -1.72
C LEU A 415 -37.81 -30.40 -1.41
N LEU A 416 -36.96 -30.98 -2.27
CA LEU A 416 -35.50 -30.91 -2.13
C LEU A 416 -34.99 -29.47 -2.18
N TYR A 417 -35.56 -28.63 -3.03
CA TYR A 417 -35.19 -27.20 -3.11
C TYR A 417 -35.58 -26.41 -1.87
N ASN A 418 -36.78 -26.62 -1.32
CA ASN A 418 -37.27 -25.85 -0.16
C ASN A 418 -36.74 -26.36 1.19
N PHE A 419 -36.24 -27.60 1.24
CA PHE A 419 -35.81 -28.25 2.47
C PHE A 419 -34.79 -27.44 3.30
N PRO A 420 -33.69 -26.89 2.74
CA PRO A 420 -32.70 -26.15 3.53
C PRO A 420 -33.30 -24.94 4.27
N HIS A 421 -34.34 -24.32 3.71
CA HIS A 421 -34.99 -23.14 4.27
C HIS A 421 -36.03 -23.49 5.35
N GLN A 422 -36.69 -24.63 5.24
CA GLN A 422 -37.81 -25.02 6.10
C GLN A 422 -37.44 -26.05 7.17
N CYS A 423 -36.32 -26.76 7.01
CA CYS A 423 -35.95 -27.88 7.87
C CYS A 423 -35.81 -27.50 9.35
N ILE A 424 -36.21 -28.43 10.21
CA ILE A 424 -35.98 -28.38 11.67
C ILE A 424 -34.96 -29.47 12.07
N SER A 425 -34.76 -30.49 11.22
CA SER A 425 -33.77 -31.56 11.37
C SER A 425 -32.94 -31.74 10.09
N ARG A 426 -31.72 -32.28 10.24
CA ARG A 426 -30.78 -32.58 9.14
C ARG A 426 -31.09 -33.87 8.37
N LYS A 427 -31.79 -34.82 8.99
CA LYS A 427 -32.01 -36.19 8.50
C LYS A 427 -33.48 -36.46 8.21
N ILE A 428 -33.74 -37.11 7.08
CA ILE A 428 -35.04 -37.66 6.71
C ILE A 428 -34.89 -39.18 6.68
N ILE A 429 -35.72 -39.88 7.44
CA ILE A 429 -35.74 -41.35 7.47
C ILE A 429 -37.06 -41.83 6.87
N CYS A 430 -36.97 -42.69 5.86
CA CYS A 430 -38.14 -43.32 5.24
C CYS A 430 -38.04 -44.84 5.37
N ASN A 431 -38.94 -45.42 6.16
CA ASN A 431 -38.91 -46.85 6.51
C ASN A 431 -39.42 -47.78 5.41
N THR A 432 -40.16 -47.30 4.41
CA THR A 432 -40.61 -48.10 3.26
C THR A 432 -40.87 -47.18 2.06
N PHE A 433 -40.06 -47.29 1.00
CA PHE A 433 -40.22 -46.54 -0.25
C PHE A 433 -39.93 -47.44 -1.45
N ASN A 434 -40.62 -47.21 -2.57
CA ASN A 434 -40.45 -47.99 -3.79
C ASN A 434 -39.77 -47.15 -4.88
N PHE A 435 -38.67 -47.65 -5.44
CA PHE A 435 -38.01 -47.10 -6.64
C PHE A 435 -38.41 -47.88 -7.89
N ILE A 436 -38.21 -47.27 -9.05
CA ILE A 436 -38.30 -47.92 -10.37
C ILE A 436 -36.88 -48.19 -10.89
N SER A 437 -36.62 -49.41 -11.36
CA SER A 437 -35.39 -49.77 -12.08
C SER A 437 -35.46 -49.41 -13.57
N VAL A 438 -34.34 -49.47 -14.30
CA VAL A 438 -34.32 -49.30 -15.78
C VAL A 438 -35.24 -50.27 -16.52
N ASN A 439 -35.53 -51.44 -15.92
CA ASN A 439 -36.45 -52.43 -16.47
C ASN A 439 -37.92 -52.20 -16.07
N GLU A 440 -38.25 -51.02 -15.53
CA GLU A 440 -39.59 -50.62 -15.06
C GLU A 440 -40.14 -51.46 -13.88
N PHE A 441 -39.30 -52.17 -13.13
CA PHE A 441 -39.75 -52.93 -11.96
C PHE A 441 -39.65 -52.14 -10.66
N LEU A 442 -40.59 -52.38 -9.74
CA LEU A 442 -40.56 -51.81 -8.40
C LEU A 442 -39.52 -52.49 -7.51
N ILE A 443 -38.64 -51.68 -6.91
CA ILE A 443 -37.65 -52.09 -5.91
C ILE A 443 -38.04 -51.47 -4.57
N GLU A 444 -38.32 -52.32 -3.58
CA GLU A 444 -38.61 -51.87 -2.21
C GLU A 444 -37.31 -51.63 -1.42
N CYS A 445 -37.15 -50.42 -0.89
CA CYS A 445 -35.99 -50.04 -0.09
C CYS A 445 -36.38 -49.24 1.16
N GLU A 446 -35.51 -49.29 2.15
CA GLU A 446 -35.49 -48.32 3.24
C GLU A 446 -34.37 -47.32 2.92
N PHE A 447 -34.60 -46.03 3.15
CA PHE A 447 -33.56 -45.04 2.89
C PHE A 447 -33.45 -43.99 3.99
N GLU A 448 -32.21 -43.60 4.26
CA GLU A 448 -31.86 -42.46 5.09
C GLU A 448 -31.21 -41.41 4.21
N THR A 449 -31.74 -40.19 4.26
CA THR A 449 -31.19 -39.05 3.52
C THR A 449 -30.69 -37.97 4.49
N GLU A 450 -29.44 -37.58 4.32
CA GLU A 450 -28.81 -36.45 5.00
C GLU A 450 -28.61 -35.28 4.03
N CYS A 451 -29.00 -34.08 4.44
CA CYS A 451 -28.73 -32.85 3.68
C CYS A 451 -27.35 -32.28 4.04
N ILE A 452 -26.45 -32.21 3.07
CA ILE A 452 -25.09 -31.70 3.21
C ILE A 452 -24.94 -30.43 2.37
N ILE A 453 -24.25 -29.42 2.90
CA ILE A 453 -23.89 -28.24 2.11
C ILE A 453 -22.44 -28.34 1.65
N TYR A 454 -22.20 -28.15 0.35
CA TYR A 454 -20.86 -27.96 -0.21
C TYR A 454 -20.84 -26.85 -1.25
N GLY A 455 -19.87 -25.94 -1.18
CA GLY A 455 -19.73 -24.87 -2.18
C GLY A 455 -20.98 -24.01 -2.36
N GLU A 456 -21.68 -23.71 -1.26
CA GLU A 456 -22.96 -22.98 -1.20
C GLU A 456 -24.18 -23.71 -1.79
N LYS A 457 -24.01 -24.98 -2.18
CA LYS A 457 -25.04 -25.81 -2.79
C LYS A 457 -25.47 -26.93 -1.83
N PRO A 458 -26.78 -27.19 -1.69
CA PRO A 458 -27.26 -28.35 -0.96
C PRO A 458 -27.13 -29.62 -1.82
N TYR A 459 -26.70 -30.70 -1.18
CA TYR A 459 -26.62 -32.05 -1.71
C TYR A 459 -27.32 -32.98 -0.74
N PHE A 460 -28.00 -34.00 -1.25
CA PHE A 460 -28.69 -35.00 -0.45
C PHE A 460 -27.96 -36.33 -0.62
N LEU A 461 -27.29 -36.76 0.44
CA LEU A 461 -26.64 -38.06 0.53
C LEU A 461 -27.69 -39.06 1.01
N SER A 462 -28.08 -39.99 0.14
CA SER A 462 -29.04 -41.03 0.45
C SER A 462 -28.34 -42.37 0.50
N THR A 463 -28.46 -43.06 1.63
CA THR A 463 -28.02 -44.44 1.83
C THR A 463 -29.23 -45.34 1.78
N PHE A 464 -29.18 -46.39 0.96
CA PHE A 464 -30.28 -47.33 0.80
C PHE A 464 -29.95 -48.64 1.50
N GLU A 465 -30.95 -49.22 2.16
CA GLU A 465 -30.93 -50.59 2.62
C GLU A 465 -31.96 -51.37 1.80
N MET A 466 -31.46 -52.31 1.00
CA MET A 466 -32.30 -53.11 0.13
C MET A 466 -32.93 -54.24 0.93
N ASN A 467 -34.25 -54.37 0.84
CA ASN A 467 -34.99 -55.45 1.47
C ASN A 467 -34.93 -56.74 0.62
N ASN A 468 -33.73 -57.19 0.24
CA ASN A 468 -33.50 -58.32 -0.68
C ASN A 468 -33.88 -59.71 -0.12
N ILE A 469 -34.28 -59.80 1.15
CA ILE A 469 -34.51 -61.08 1.85
C ILE A 469 -35.98 -61.55 1.73
N LYS A 470 -36.84 -60.79 1.05
CA LYS A 470 -38.30 -60.97 1.11
C LYS A 470 -38.85 -61.67 -0.14
N THR A 471 -39.57 -62.77 0.05
CA THR A 471 -40.26 -63.53 -1.03
C THR A 471 -41.55 -62.87 -1.50
N ARG A 472 -41.83 -61.65 -1.03
CA ARG A 472 -43.05 -60.91 -1.33
C ARG A 472 -42.96 -60.14 -2.63
N SER A 473 -44.10 -59.95 -3.29
CA SER A 473 -44.25 -59.05 -4.43
C SER A 473 -45.05 -57.79 -4.05
N VAL A 474 -44.74 -56.68 -4.71
CA VAL A 474 -45.36 -55.38 -4.48
C VAL A 474 -45.95 -54.87 -5.79
N VAL A 475 -47.16 -54.34 -5.74
CA VAL A 475 -47.86 -53.77 -6.88
C VAL A 475 -48.47 -52.43 -6.51
N LEU A 476 -48.28 -51.43 -7.36
CA LEU A 476 -48.91 -50.12 -7.27
C LEU A 476 -50.09 -50.06 -8.25
N LEU A 477 -51.25 -49.67 -7.74
CA LEU A 477 -52.51 -49.61 -8.47
C LEU A 477 -53.12 -48.20 -8.43
N ASP A 478 -53.81 -47.83 -9.50
CA ASP A 478 -54.66 -46.65 -9.52
C ASP A 478 -56.00 -46.88 -8.78
N SER A 479 -56.86 -45.85 -8.74
CA SER A 479 -58.18 -45.95 -8.09
C SER A 479 -59.15 -46.95 -8.75
N THR A 480 -58.86 -47.40 -9.98
CA THR A 480 -59.70 -48.31 -10.75
C THR A 480 -59.16 -49.75 -10.78
N GLY A 481 -57.96 -49.98 -10.23
CA GLY A 481 -57.30 -51.29 -10.17
C GLY A 481 -56.33 -51.58 -11.31
N PHE A 482 -56.03 -50.60 -12.17
CA PHE A 482 -54.97 -50.75 -13.16
C PHE A 482 -53.61 -50.82 -12.51
N ILE A 483 -52.78 -51.76 -12.97
CA ILE A 483 -51.42 -51.91 -12.52
C ILE A 483 -50.54 -50.82 -13.13
N MET A 484 -50.10 -49.88 -12.28
CA MET A 484 -49.18 -48.82 -12.67
C MET A 484 -47.75 -49.34 -12.73
N SER A 485 -47.35 -50.14 -11.74
CA SER A 485 -46.02 -50.73 -11.65
C SER A 485 -46.02 -51.93 -10.71
N ALA A 486 -45.13 -52.89 -10.95
CA ALA A 486 -45.03 -54.11 -10.17
C ALA A 486 -43.57 -54.50 -9.94
N SER A 487 -43.29 -55.23 -8.85
CA SER A 487 -41.99 -55.85 -8.60
C SER A 487 -41.73 -57.01 -9.57
N GLU A 488 -40.48 -57.35 -9.85
CA GLU A 488 -40.12 -58.48 -10.72
C GLU A 488 -40.71 -59.82 -10.23
N ASN A 489 -40.72 -60.05 -8.92
CA ASN A 489 -41.34 -61.22 -8.29
C ASN A 489 -42.86 -61.34 -8.55
N PHE A 490 -43.54 -60.26 -8.95
CA PHE A 490 -44.96 -60.33 -9.29
C PHE A 490 -45.19 -61.18 -10.55
N LEU A 491 -44.34 -61.02 -11.57
CA LEU A 491 -44.48 -61.77 -12.82
C LEU A 491 -44.28 -63.27 -12.59
N SER A 492 -43.28 -63.65 -11.80
CA SER A 492 -43.00 -65.05 -11.46
C SER A 492 -44.06 -65.66 -10.54
N MET A 493 -44.56 -64.90 -9.55
CA MET A 493 -45.57 -65.34 -8.58
C MET A 493 -46.93 -65.63 -9.23
N PHE A 494 -47.28 -64.90 -10.30
CA PHE A 494 -48.54 -65.09 -11.05
C PHE A 494 -48.34 -65.75 -12.43
N SER A 495 -47.11 -66.12 -12.79
CA SER A 495 -46.75 -66.74 -14.09
C SER A 495 -47.23 -65.96 -15.33
N ILE A 496 -47.14 -64.64 -15.28
CA ILE A 496 -47.55 -63.73 -16.36
C ILE A 496 -46.32 -63.15 -17.08
N VAL A 497 -46.42 -62.94 -18.39
CA VAL A 497 -45.31 -62.41 -19.22
C VAL A 497 -45.16 -60.88 -19.08
N SER A 498 -46.26 -60.16 -18.87
CA SER A 498 -46.28 -58.71 -18.67
C SER A 498 -47.52 -58.29 -17.89
N TYR A 499 -47.36 -57.24 -17.07
CA TYR A 499 -48.42 -56.62 -16.28
C TYR A 499 -48.99 -55.33 -16.91
N LYS A 500 -48.38 -54.81 -17.99
CA LYS A 500 -48.78 -53.55 -18.62
C LYS A 500 -50.23 -53.61 -19.12
N GLU A 501 -50.98 -52.53 -18.89
CA GLU A 501 -52.40 -52.35 -19.29
C GLU A 501 -53.39 -53.37 -18.73
N LYS A 502 -53.01 -54.11 -17.68
CA LYS A 502 -53.89 -55.09 -17.03
C LYS A 502 -54.48 -54.55 -15.74
N ASN A 503 -55.74 -54.87 -15.50
CA ASN A 503 -56.35 -54.68 -14.18
C ASN A 503 -55.92 -55.82 -13.25
N ILE A 504 -55.69 -55.50 -11.97
CA ILE A 504 -55.34 -56.52 -10.97
C ILE A 504 -56.43 -57.57 -10.83
N GLU A 505 -57.70 -57.19 -10.99
CA GLU A 505 -58.85 -58.10 -10.86
C GLU A 505 -58.87 -59.15 -11.98
N ASP A 506 -58.37 -58.81 -13.18
CA ASP A 506 -58.26 -59.73 -14.31
C ASP A 506 -57.17 -60.80 -14.08
N ILE A 507 -56.09 -60.43 -13.39
CA ILE A 507 -54.96 -61.33 -13.08
C ILE A 507 -55.30 -62.25 -11.91
N LEU A 508 -56.03 -61.73 -10.91
CA LEU A 508 -56.42 -62.49 -9.72
C LEU A 508 -57.66 -63.36 -9.97
N HIS A 509 -58.41 -63.13 -11.06
CA HIS A 509 -59.75 -63.69 -11.30
C HIS A 509 -60.73 -63.45 -10.13
N GLU A 510 -60.57 -62.32 -9.44
CA GLU A 510 -61.39 -61.94 -8.29
C GLU A 510 -62.00 -60.55 -8.49
N PRO A 511 -63.27 -60.44 -8.92
CA PRO A 511 -63.92 -59.15 -9.05
C PRO A 511 -64.08 -58.47 -7.68
N HIS A 512 -63.92 -57.14 -7.64
CA HIS A 512 -63.97 -56.33 -6.42
C HIS A 512 -62.89 -56.62 -5.38
N PHE A 513 -61.73 -57.13 -5.80
CA PHE A 513 -60.58 -57.38 -4.93
C PHE A 513 -60.24 -56.16 -4.06
N LEU A 514 -60.30 -54.95 -4.63
CA LEU A 514 -59.98 -53.70 -3.93
C LEU A 514 -60.99 -53.29 -2.84
N LYS A 515 -62.19 -53.90 -2.82
CA LYS A 515 -63.23 -53.65 -1.80
C LYS A 515 -63.19 -54.65 -0.65
N LYS A 516 -62.35 -55.68 -0.73
CA LYS A 516 -62.19 -56.71 0.31
C LYS A 516 -61.38 -56.18 1.52
N PRO A 517 -61.44 -56.83 2.69
CA PRO A 517 -60.67 -56.42 3.87
C PRO A 517 -59.16 -56.33 3.61
N ILE A 518 -58.45 -55.56 4.44
CA ILE A 518 -57.01 -55.26 4.34
C ILE A 518 -56.14 -56.52 4.21
N GLN A 519 -56.61 -57.68 4.66
CA GLN A 519 -55.99 -58.98 4.40
C GLN A 519 -56.95 -59.90 3.66
N THR A 520 -56.54 -60.34 2.48
CA THR A 520 -57.29 -61.28 1.65
C THR A 520 -56.44 -62.49 1.32
N PRO A 521 -56.85 -63.72 1.70
CA PRO A 521 -56.23 -64.92 1.15
C PRO A 521 -56.69 -65.10 -0.29
N ILE A 522 -55.74 -65.30 -1.20
CA ILE A 522 -55.95 -65.46 -2.63
C ILE A 522 -55.36 -66.82 -3.03
N LYS A 523 -56.15 -67.65 -3.70
CA LYS A 523 -55.65 -68.91 -4.25
C LYS A 523 -55.08 -68.66 -5.64
N VAL A 524 -53.77 -68.90 -5.80
CA VAL A 524 -53.10 -68.85 -7.10
C VAL A 524 -52.53 -70.25 -7.36
N LYS A 525 -53.14 -70.99 -8.29
CA LYS A 525 -52.86 -72.43 -8.52
C LYS A 525 -52.99 -73.22 -7.19
N ASN A 526 -51.96 -73.99 -6.80
CA ASN A 526 -51.91 -74.83 -5.60
C ASN A 526 -51.49 -74.07 -4.32
N ASN A 527 -51.16 -72.77 -4.39
CA ASN A 527 -50.66 -72.00 -3.25
C ASN A 527 -51.68 -70.93 -2.82
N THR A 528 -51.85 -70.76 -1.51
CA THR A 528 -52.58 -69.62 -0.92
C THR A 528 -51.61 -68.48 -0.67
N LEU A 529 -51.75 -67.39 -1.43
CA LEU A 529 -51.09 -66.12 -1.16
C LEU A 529 -51.97 -65.27 -0.25
N ILE A 530 -51.38 -64.30 0.43
CA ILE A 530 -52.12 -63.29 1.18
C ILE A 530 -51.78 -61.92 0.62
N GLY A 531 -52.81 -61.21 0.17
CA GLY A 531 -52.75 -59.82 -0.27
C GLY A 531 -52.98 -58.87 0.90
N ILE A 532 -52.10 -57.90 1.09
CA ILE A 532 -52.33 -56.72 1.94
C ILE A 532 -52.55 -55.50 1.07
N ILE A 533 -53.71 -54.86 1.23
CA ILE A 533 -54.06 -53.62 0.51
C ILE A 533 -53.78 -52.43 1.44
N ASN A 534 -52.86 -51.55 1.02
CA ASN A 534 -52.56 -50.30 1.71
C ASN A 534 -53.01 -49.11 0.87
N LEU A 535 -53.79 -48.20 1.46
CA LEU A 535 -54.38 -47.07 0.75
C LEU A 535 -53.50 -45.82 0.93
N ILE A 536 -53.11 -45.20 -0.20
CA ILE A 536 -52.34 -43.97 -0.22
C ILE A 536 -53.21 -42.86 -0.82
N LYS A 537 -53.45 -41.79 -0.05
CA LYS A 537 -54.14 -40.59 -0.55
C LYS A 537 -53.10 -39.53 -0.94
N LEU A 538 -53.14 -39.08 -2.19
CA LEU A 538 -52.30 -37.98 -2.67
C LEU A 538 -53.20 -36.87 -3.23
N LYS A 539 -53.33 -35.77 -2.47
CA LYS A 539 -54.32 -34.70 -2.72
C LYS A 539 -55.74 -35.26 -2.86
N ASN A 540 -56.31 -35.23 -4.07
CA ASN A 540 -57.67 -35.69 -4.38
C ASN A 540 -57.70 -37.12 -4.96
N ASN A 541 -56.55 -37.71 -5.26
CA ASN A 541 -56.48 -39.03 -5.89
C ASN A 541 -56.13 -40.12 -4.86
N THR A 542 -56.68 -41.31 -5.05
CA THR A 542 -56.44 -42.49 -4.20
C THR A 542 -55.72 -43.57 -4.98
N PHE A 543 -54.64 -44.10 -4.41
CA PHE A 543 -53.85 -45.18 -4.97
C PHE A 543 -53.82 -46.35 -3.99
N PHE A 544 -53.67 -47.57 -4.50
CA PHE A 544 -53.52 -48.76 -3.68
C PHE A 544 -52.14 -49.36 -3.88
N VAL A 545 -51.45 -49.67 -2.78
CA VAL A 545 -50.25 -50.51 -2.80
C VAL A 545 -50.63 -51.87 -2.26
N VAL A 546 -50.48 -52.90 -3.09
CA VAL A 546 -50.82 -54.27 -2.73
C VAL A 546 -49.55 -55.09 -2.56
N TYR A 547 -49.44 -55.76 -1.43
CA TYR A 547 -48.34 -56.67 -1.11
C TYR A 547 -48.85 -58.10 -1.16
N PHE A 548 -48.21 -58.98 -1.93
CA PHE A 548 -48.50 -60.42 -1.92
C PHE A 548 -47.35 -61.19 -1.29
N SER A 549 -47.62 -62.05 -0.31
CA SER A 549 -46.62 -62.96 0.25
C SER A 549 -47.23 -64.35 0.51
N SER A 550 -46.39 -65.37 0.38
CA SER A 550 -46.68 -66.75 0.81
C SER A 550 -46.41 -66.97 2.30
N ASN A 551 -45.73 -66.03 2.99
CA ASN A 551 -45.33 -66.15 4.38
C ASN A 551 -46.18 -65.26 5.32
N ASN A 552 -46.99 -65.91 6.16
CA ASN A 552 -47.88 -65.27 7.14
C ASN A 552 -47.14 -64.45 8.22
N GLN A 553 -45.92 -64.84 8.58
CA GLN A 553 -45.13 -64.20 9.64
C GLN A 553 -44.55 -62.86 9.18
N GLU A 554 -44.12 -62.80 7.92
CA GLU A 554 -43.59 -61.61 7.27
C GLU A 554 -44.66 -60.50 7.15
N LEU A 555 -45.92 -60.90 6.94
CA LEU A 555 -47.08 -60.01 6.83
C LEU A 555 -47.53 -59.45 8.18
N LYS A 556 -47.47 -60.25 9.26
CA LYS A 556 -47.74 -59.77 10.63
C LYS A 556 -46.77 -58.66 11.03
N ASN A 557 -45.49 -58.77 10.66
CA ASN A 557 -44.48 -57.74 10.95
C ASN A 557 -44.78 -56.39 10.27
N MET A 558 -45.47 -56.38 9.12
CA MET A 558 -45.89 -55.12 8.47
C MET A 558 -47.06 -54.44 9.16
N MET A 559 -48.04 -55.20 9.64
CA MET A 559 -49.19 -54.65 10.39
C MET A 559 -48.75 -53.89 11.65
N TYR A 560 -47.70 -54.36 12.34
CA TYR A 560 -47.13 -53.72 13.52
C TYR A 560 -46.31 -52.46 13.19
N LYS A 561 -45.68 -52.40 12.01
CA LYS A 561 -45.05 -51.18 11.48
C LYS A 561 -46.11 -50.30 10.79
N LYS A 562 -47.03 -49.70 11.57
CA LYS A 562 -48.01 -48.75 11.00
C LYS A 562 -47.29 -47.55 10.35
N SER A 563 -47.74 -47.28 9.12
CA SER A 563 -47.71 -46.02 8.36
C SER A 563 -46.41 -45.60 7.63
N TYR A 564 -46.61 -45.23 6.36
CA TYR A 564 -45.89 -44.18 5.64
C TYR A 564 -45.89 -42.89 6.48
N THR A 565 -45.05 -42.81 7.50
CA THR A 565 -44.75 -41.54 8.17
C THR A 565 -43.32 -41.19 7.86
N ILE A 566 -43.13 -40.18 7.01
CA ILE A 566 -41.92 -39.38 7.00
C ILE A 566 -41.85 -38.76 8.40
N ARG A 567 -41.06 -39.36 9.30
CA ARG A 567 -40.87 -38.83 10.65
C ARG A 567 -39.59 -38.01 10.63
N GLU A 568 -39.70 -36.72 10.93
CA GLU A 568 -38.58 -36.01 11.54
C GLU A 568 -38.37 -36.62 12.94
N PRO A 569 -37.12 -36.96 13.34
CA PRO A 569 -36.88 -37.50 14.67
C PRO A 569 -37.35 -36.50 15.75
N PRO A 570 -38.03 -36.94 16.82
CA PRO A 570 -38.50 -36.05 17.88
C PRO A 570 -37.31 -35.38 18.60
N MET A 571 -37.39 -34.06 18.78
CA MET A 571 -36.34 -33.21 19.39
C MET A 571 -35.87 -33.67 20.78
N HIS A 572 -36.69 -34.44 21.52
CA HIS A 572 -36.32 -34.95 22.85
C HIS A 572 -35.27 -36.08 22.81
N MET A 573 -34.91 -36.62 21.63
CA MET A 573 -33.77 -37.55 21.52
C MET A 573 -32.40 -36.86 21.37
N LEU A 574 -32.36 -35.55 21.09
CA LEU A 574 -31.12 -34.76 21.01
C LEU A 574 -30.51 -34.47 22.40
N SER A 575 -31.32 -34.44 23.47
CA SER A 575 -30.82 -34.24 24.84
C SER A 575 -29.96 -35.40 25.34
N ASN A 576 -30.15 -36.62 24.84
CA ASN A 576 -29.36 -37.78 25.27
C ASN A 576 -27.96 -37.83 24.66
N GLN A 577 -27.70 -37.09 23.57
CA GLN A 577 -26.33 -36.89 23.06
C GLN A 577 -25.53 -35.87 23.90
N GLN A 578 -26.19 -35.03 24.71
CA GLN A 578 -25.52 -34.06 25.59
C GLN A 578 -24.79 -34.73 26.77
N ALA A 579 -25.15 -35.96 27.15
CA ALA A 579 -24.46 -36.72 28.19
C ALA A 579 -23.10 -37.29 27.75
N LEU A 580 -22.86 -37.42 26.43
CA LEU A 580 -21.58 -37.88 25.88
C LEU A 580 -20.59 -36.73 25.61
N LEU A 581 -21.10 -35.52 25.35
CA LEU A 581 -20.28 -34.35 25.02
C LEU A 581 -19.75 -33.60 26.26
N THR A 582 -20.41 -33.69 27.41
CA THR A 582 -19.98 -33.00 28.65
C THR A 582 -18.78 -33.66 29.35
N LYS A 583 -18.28 -34.81 28.88
CA LYS A 583 -17.11 -35.48 29.45
C LYS A 583 -15.77 -35.21 28.72
N LYS A 584 -15.74 -34.44 27.62
CA LYS A 584 -14.50 -34.27 26.83
C LYS A 584 -14.14 -32.86 26.34
N THR A 585 -14.73 -31.81 26.90
CA THR A 585 -14.30 -30.43 26.61
C THR A 585 -13.85 -29.70 27.86
N THR A 586 -12.69 -30.09 28.39
CA THR A 586 -11.82 -29.15 29.10
C THR A 586 -11.23 -28.18 28.08
N THR A 587 -11.72 -26.95 28.12
CA THR A 587 -11.07 -25.69 27.69
C THR A 587 -9.84 -25.85 26.79
N VAL A 588 -10.07 -25.95 25.47
CA VAL A 588 -9.02 -25.73 24.47
C VAL A 588 -8.76 -24.22 24.39
N GLY A 589 -7.82 -23.75 25.19
CA GLY A 589 -7.13 -22.50 24.91
C GLY A 589 -6.34 -22.66 23.61
N PHE A 590 -6.67 -21.83 22.62
CA PHE A 590 -5.89 -21.69 21.39
C PHE A 590 -4.46 -21.25 21.75
N ARG A 591 -3.54 -22.21 21.82
CA ARG A 591 -2.10 -21.96 21.81
C ARG A 591 -1.49 -22.84 20.73
N SER A 592 -1.26 -22.24 19.56
CA SER A 592 -0.55 -22.87 18.46
C SER A 592 0.88 -23.18 18.90
N LYS A 593 1.14 -24.44 19.27
CA LYS A 593 2.49 -24.99 19.27
C LYS A 593 2.55 -26.06 18.18
N THR A 594 3.17 -25.66 17.08
CA THR A 594 3.78 -26.56 16.11
C THR A 594 4.90 -27.32 16.81
N THR A 595 4.63 -28.53 17.27
CA THR A 595 5.67 -29.53 17.51
C THR A 595 5.71 -30.44 16.30
N TYR A 596 6.73 -30.19 15.50
CA TYR A 596 7.23 -31.05 14.44
C TYR A 596 7.40 -32.46 14.97
N PHE A 597 7.01 -33.45 14.16
CA PHE A 597 7.50 -34.81 14.30
C PHE A 597 9.03 -34.76 14.27
N GLU A 598 9.65 -35.16 15.38
CA GLU A 598 11.07 -35.44 15.46
C GLU A 598 11.38 -36.59 14.50
N GLU A 599 12.03 -36.27 13.39
CA GLU A 599 12.85 -37.21 12.64
C GLU A 599 13.91 -37.72 13.60
N SER A 600 13.74 -38.97 14.03
CA SER A 600 14.70 -39.70 14.83
C SER A 600 16.03 -39.76 14.09
N LYS A 601 17.03 -39.11 14.67
CA LYS A 601 18.47 -39.31 14.51
C LYS A 601 18.82 -40.78 14.19
N ILE A 602 19.07 -41.05 12.92
CA ILE A 602 19.90 -42.17 12.45
C ILE A 602 20.82 -41.59 11.36
N GLU A 603 21.69 -40.66 11.75
CA GLU A 603 22.73 -40.13 10.84
C GLU A 603 24.15 -40.33 11.36
N ASP A 604 24.35 -40.98 12.50
CA ASP A 604 25.70 -41.26 13.01
C ASP A 604 25.91 -42.76 13.22
N LYS A 605 26.41 -43.43 12.17
CA LYS A 605 27.38 -44.56 12.19
C LYS A 605 27.34 -45.32 10.87
N PHE A 606 28.06 -44.83 9.86
CA PHE A 606 28.75 -45.71 8.90
C PHE A 606 29.96 -44.94 8.33
N LYS A 607 31.08 -45.00 9.05
CA LYS A 607 32.41 -44.79 8.46
C LYS A 607 32.75 -46.08 7.71
N VAL A 608 32.64 -46.07 6.39
CA VAL A 608 33.24 -47.11 5.54
C VAL A 608 34.25 -46.42 4.62
N SER A 609 35.50 -46.84 4.76
CA SER A 609 36.64 -46.47 3.94
C SER A 609 36.36 -46.78 2.47
N PHE A 610 36.48 -45.76 1.62
CA PHE A 610 36.44 -45.91 0.17
C PHE A 610 37.86 -46.17 -0.37
N THR A 611 38.08 -47.36 -0.92
CA THR A 611 39.13 -47.60 -1.91
C THR A 611 38.55 -47.39 -3.31
N GLN A 612 39.26 -46.58 -4.09
CA GLN A 612 38.83 -46.01 -5.37
C GLN A 612 38.77 -47.04 -6.51
N SER A 613 37.67 -47.05 -7.26
CA SER A 613 37.64 -47.52 -8.65
C SER A 613 37.33 -46.33 -9.57
N ASN A 614 38.16 -46.16 -10.60
CA ASN A 614 38.38 -44.89 -11.32
C ASN A 614 37.33 -44.53 -12.42
N SER A 615 36.14 -45.14 -12.46
CA SER A 615 35.12 -44.83 -13.47
C SER A 615 33.95 -43.95 -12.99
N ILE A 616 33.88 -43.63 -11.69
CA ILE A 616 32.75 -42.90 -11.06
C ILE A 616 32.95 -41.35 -11.06
N VAL A 617 34.17 -40.88 -11.35
CA VAL A 617 34.58 -39.48 -11.14
C VAL A 617 33.95 -38.50 -12.14
N SER A 618 33.58 -38.91 -13.35
CA SER A 618 33.08 -37.96 -14.38
C SER A 618 31.67 -37.42 -14.11
N ASN A 619 30.81 -38.18 -13.42
CA ASN A 619 29.39 -37.84 -13.24
C ASN A 619 29.09 -37.06 -11.96
N TYR A 620 29.79 -37.34 -10.85
CA TYR A 620 29.72 -36.52 -9.63
C TYR A 620 30.21 -35.09 -9.88
N VAL A 621 31.18 -34.96 -10.79
CA VAL A 621 31.73 -33.67 -11.25
C VAL A 621 30.68 -32.81 -11.96
N ASN A 622 29.71 -33.38 -12.68
CA ASN A 622 28.69 -32.61 -13.40
C ASN A 622 27.59 -32.06 -12.48
N ILE A 623 27.10 -32.86 -11.53
CA ILE A 623 26.14 -32.40 -10.50
C ILE A 623 26.79 -31.34 -9.60
N HIS A 624 28.05 -31.54 -9.21
CA HIS A 624 28.79 -30.54 -8.44
C HIS A 624 29.00 -29.24 -9.25
N LYS A 625 29.28 -29.33 -10.56
CA LYS A 625 29.37 -28.16 -11.45
C LYS A 625 28.03 -27.41 -11.57
N GLU A 626 26.89 -28.11 -11.60
CA GLU A 626 25.54 -27.51 -11.61
C GLU A 626 25.24 -26.73 -10.32
N ILE A 627 25.45 -27.35 -9.15
CA ILE A 627 25.24 -26.71 -7.85
C ILE A 627 26.14 -25.48 -7.71
N LEU A 628 27.39 -25.59 -8.18
CA LEU A 628 28.37 -24.52 -8.12
C LEU A 628 28.04 -23.39 -9.11
N ALA A 629 27.56 -23.68 -10.32
CA ALA A 629 27.07 -22.70 -11.30
C ALA A 629 25.81 -21.96 -10.81
N LEU A 630 24.90 -22.65 -10.13
CA LEU A 630 23.70 -22.05 -9.53
C LEU A 630 24.04 -21.17 -8.32
N ASN A 631 24.90 -21.63 -7.42
CA ASN A 631 25.36 -20.82 -6.29
C ASN A 631 26.14 -19.60 -6.79
N LYS A 632 26.95 -19.73 -7.85
CA LYS A 632 27.65 -18.61 -8.49
C LYS A 632 26.70 -17.61 -9.16
N SER A 633 25.71 -18.06 -9.93
CA SER A 633 24.74 -17.16 -10.57
C SER A 633 23.84 -16.44 -9.56
N THR A 634 23.32 -17.14 -8.55
CA THR A 634 22.52 -16.52 -7.47
C THR A 634 23.34 -15.54 -6.63
N LYS A 635 24.61 -15.86 -6.32
CA LYS A 635 25.53 -14.92 -5.65
C LYS A 635 25.80 -13.69 -6.54
N SER A 636 25.98 -13.88 -7.85
CA SER A 636 26.19 -12.79 -8.80
C SER A 636 24.99 -11.83 -8.86
N PHE A 637 23.74 -12.33 -8.91
CA PHE A 637 22.55 -11.46 -8.86
C PHE A 637 22.41 -10.70 -7.53
N LYS A 638 22.82 -11.29 -6.40
CA LYS A 638 22.88 -10.56 -5.12
C LYS A 638 23.93 -9.46 -5.14
N VAL A 639 25.11 -9.73 -5.69
CA VAL A 639 26.16 -8.71 -5.86
C VAL A 639 25.69 -7.58 -6.78
N MET A 640 25.01 -7.88 -7.89
CA MET A 640 24.40 -6.84 -8.74
C MET A 640 23.40 -5.97 -7.97
N LEU A 641 22.57 -6.58 -7.11
CA LEU A 641 21.64 -5.83 -6.25
C LEU A 641 22.39 -4.88 -5.32
N TYR A 642 23.49 -5.34 -4.70
CA TYR A 642 24.31 -4.49 -3.84
C TYR A 642 24.97 -3.35 -4.62
N ILE A 643 25.50 -3.61 -5.83
CA ILE A 643 26.09 -2.57 -6.68
C ILE A 643 25.05 -1.51 -7.04
N LEU A 644 23.82 -1.90 -7.42
CA LEU A 644 22.73 -0.96 -7.72
C LEU A 644 22.34 -0.12 -6.49
N CYS A 645 22.31 -0.75 -5.30
CA CYS A 645 22.05 -0.04 -4.05
C CYS A 645 23.16 1.00 -3.76
N ILE A 646 24.43 0.60 -3.89
CA ILE A 646 25.59 1.49 -3.72
C ILE A 646 25.52 2.64 -4.74
N THR A 647 25.15 2.36 -5.98
CA THR A 647 25.01 3.38 -7.04
C THR A 647 24.02 4.47 -6.61
N ILE A 648 22.84 4.10 -6.12
CA ILE A 648 21.83 5.05 -5.66
C ILE A 648 22.32 5.81 -4.42
N LEU A 649 22.97 5.12 -3.47
CA LEU A 649 23.53 5.76 -2.29
C LEU A 649 24.59 6.80 -2.66
N VAL A 650 25.48 6.49 -3.62
CA VAL A 650 26.49 7.43 -4.12
C VAL A 650 25.83 8.69 -4.69
N VAL A 651 24.81 8.54 -5.55
CA VAL A 651 24.08 9.69 -6.12
C VAL A 651 23.43 10.53 -5.03
N ILE A 652 22.75 9.91 -4.07
CA ILE A 652 22.12 10.62 -2.94
C ILE A 652 23.18 11.39 -2.16
N THR A 653 24.33 10.77 -1.86
CA THR A 653 25.39 11.43 -1.10
C THR A 653 26.01 12.59 -1.86
N VAL A 654 26.32 12.43 -3.15
CA VAL A 654 26.96 13.49 -3.96
C VAL A 654 26.00 14.67 -4.12
N THR A 655 24.76 14.42 -4.54
CA THR A 655 23.75 15.49 -4.73
C THR A 655 23.41 16.22 -3.43
N SER A 656 23.39 15.51 -2.30
CA SER A 656 23.15 16.13 -0.98
C SER A 656 24.34 16.95 -0.50
N ILE A 657 25.58 16.49 -0.73
CA ILE A 657 26.80 17.24 -0.40
C ILE A 657 26.87 18.52 -1.24
N GLU A 658 26.63 18.43 -2.56
CA GLU A 658 26.57 19.59 -3.46
C GLU A 658 25.53 20.61 -3.00
N THR A 659 24.31 20.13 -2.67
CA THR A 659 23.23 21.00 -2.16
C THR A 659 23.61 21.66 -0.83
N TYR A 660 24.23 20.92 0.08
CA TYR A 660 24.66 21.44 1.39
C TYR A 660 25.74 22.52 1.25
N ILE A 661 26.77 22.25 0.44
CA ILE A 661 27.85 23.22 0.16
C ILE A 661 27.27 24.49 -0.45
N MET A 662 26.39 24.35 -1.45
CA MET A 662 25.75 25.50 -2.12
C MET A 662 24.84 26.29 -1.18
N TYR A 663 24.08 25.64 -0.31
CA TYR A 663 23.21 26.32 0.65
C TYR A 663 24.01 27.07 1.71
N SER A 664 24.96 26.38 2.37
CA SER A 664 25.74 26.94 3.47
C SER A 664 26.62 28.12 3.03
N GLU A 665 27.34 27.96 1.92
CA GLU A 665 28.21 29.03 1.42
C GLU A 665 27.42 30.08 0.63
N GLY A 666 26.41 29.68 -0.14
CA GLY A 666 25.60 30.57 -0.97
C GLY A 666 24.77 31.56 -0.15
N GLU A 667 24.19 31.14 0.97
CA GLU A 667 23.47 32.06 1.88
C GLU A 667 24.41 33.10 2.48
N SER A 668 25.62 32.68 2.90
CA SER A 668 26.63 33.58 3.44
C SER A 668 27.11 34.61 2.40
N LEU A 669 27.33 34.17 1.15
CA LEU A 669 27.80 35.01 0.05
C LEU A 669 26.72 35.96 -0.48
N ALA A 670 25.46 35.55 -0.40
CA ALA A 670 24.33 36.42 -0.68
C ALA A 670 24.23 37.58 0.33
N SER A 671 24.73 37.43 1.56
CA SER A 671 24.69 38.51 2.56
C SER A 671 25.80 39.55 2.33
N LEU A 672 25.51 40.64 1.60
CA LEU A 672 26.47 41.69 1.24
C LEU A 672 26.56 42.84 2.26
N ASN A 673 26.33 42.54 3.54
CA ASN A 673 26.23 43.53 4.61
C ASN A 673 27.49 44.41 4.73
N HIS A 674 28.68 43.85 4.52
CA HIS A 674 29.94 44.61 4.62
C HIS A 674 30.11 45.60 3.47
N LEU A 675 29.88 45.15 2.23
CA LEU A 675 29.98 45.98 1.03
C LEU A 675 29.03 47.19 1.10
N LYS A 676 27.78 46.94 1.53
CA LYS A 676 26.76 47.98 1.73
C LYS A 676 27.19 49.02 2.77
N ARG A 677 27.69 48.57 3.92
CA ARG A 677 28.10 49.45 5.02
C ARG A 677 29.35 50.27 4.69
N PHE A 678 30.31 49.69 3.96
CA PHE A 678 31.47 50.45 3.46
C PHE A 678 31.08 51.48 2.40
N GLY A 679 30.17 51.14 1.51
CA GLY A 679 29.58 52.10 0.57
C GLY A 679 28.87 53.25 1.28
N GLU A 680 28.09 52.94 2.31
CA GLU A 680 27.40 53.97 3.11
C GLU A 680 28.38 54.82 3.93
N LEU A 681 29.44 54.24 4.49
CA LEU A 681 30.49 54.98 5.20
C LEU A 681 31.18 56.01 4.28
N ASN A 682 31.51 55.61 3.04
CA ASN A 682 32.12 56.48 2.04
C ASN A 682 31.18 57.63 1.63
N TYR A 683 29.89 57.33 1.46
CA TYR A 683 28.87 58.35 1.21
C TYR A 683 28.74 59.32 2.39
N GLN A 684 28.61 58.82 3.62
CA GLN A 684 28.41 59.67 4.81
C GLN A 684 29.61 60.57 5.09
N LEU A 685 30.83 60.08 4.88
CA LEU A 685 32.04 60.92 4.93
C LEU A 685 32.02 61.98 3.83
N THR A 686 31.67 61.62 2.59
CA THR A 686 31.56 62.58 1.49
C THR A 686 30.48 63.65 1.79
N LYS A 687 29.33 63.26 2.35
CA LYS A 687 28.26 64.16 2.81
C LYS A 687 28.73 65.08 3.93
N LEU A 688 29.52 64.57 4.87
CA LEU A 688 30.13 65.37 5.94
C LEU A 688 30.98 66.50 5.36
N ALA A 689 31.82 66.23 4.35
CA ALA A 689 32.63 67.26 3.70
C ALA A 689 31.77 68.31 2.96
N VAL A 690 30.67 67.91 2.33
CA VAL A 690 29.70 68.84 1.71
C VAL A 690 29.07 69.76 2.76
N ILE A 691 28.57 69.21 3.87
CA ILE A 691 27.92 69.98 4.95
C ILE A 691 28.91 70.92 5.63
N VAL A 692 30.14 70.46 5.91
CA VAL A 692 31.19 71.29 6.52
C VAL A 692 31.54 72.46 5.61
N ARG A 693 31.64 72.24 4.29
CA ARG A 693 31.91 73.32 3.33
C ARG A 693 30.74 74.30 3.23
N SER A 694 29.49 73.82 3.19
CA SER A 694 28.33 74.72 3.15
C SER A 694 28.22 75.58 4.41
N LEU A 695 28.52 75.02 5.59
CA LEU A 695 28.51 75.76 6.87
C LEU A 695 29.69 76.74 7.00
N ASP A 696 30.82 76.50 6.32
CA ASP A 696 31.93 77.46 6.22
C ASP A 696 31.63 78.61 5.24
N LEU A 697 30.89 78.33 4.17
CA LEU A 697 30.48 79.35 3.19
C LEU A 697 29.36 80.23 3.74
N SER A 698 28.40 79.64 4.44
CA SER A 698 27.26 80.37 5.00
C SER A 698 27.63 81.25 6.19
N SER A 699 28.62 80.87 7.00
CA SER A 699 29.17 81.73 8.07
C SER A 699 29.87 82.98 7.54
N LYS A 700 30.16 83.03 6.24
CA LYS A 700 30.78 84.17 5.53
C LYS A 700 29.76 84.98 4.72
N ASN A 701 28.46 84.71 4.89
CA ASN A 701 27.33 85.38 4.23
C ASN A 701 27.33 85.34 2.69
N LEU A 702 27.98 84.34 2.07
CA LEU A 702 28.03 84.22 0.61
C LEU A 702 26.83 83.48 0.03
N ILE A 703 26.19 82.64 0.85
CA ILE A 703 25.15 81.69 0.45
C ILE A 703 24.15 81.55 1.60
N ASP A 704 22.86 81.42 1.29
CA ASP A 704 21.84 81.02 2.26
C ASP A 704 22.17 79.66 2.90
N ASN A 705 21.81 79.46 4.17
CA ASN A 705 22.10 78.22 4.91
C ASN A 705 21.39 77.01 4.28
N TRP A 706 22.09 76.24 3.44
CA TRP A 706 21.58 75.00 2.85
C TRP A 706 21.57 73.80 3.81
N TYR A 707 22.45 73.83 4.81
CA TYR A 707 22.54 72.82 5.86
C TYR A 707 22.68 73.50 7.21
N THR A 708 22.17 72.87 8.26
CA THR A 708 22.21 73.35 9.64
C THR A 708 23.29 72.64 10.46
N SER A 709 23.64 73.20 11.62
CA SER A 709 24.49 72.52 12.59
C SER A 709 23.86 71.22 13.10
N ALA A 710 22.52 71.13 13.14
CA ALA A 710 21.80 69.91 13.48
C ALA A 710 22.03 68.81 12.44
N ASP A 711 22.07 69.15 11.15
CA ASP A 711 22.36 68.20 10.06
C ASP A 711 23.78 67.65 10.14
N LEU A 712 24.74 68.48 10.57
CA LEU A 712 26.12 68.07 10.82
C LEU A 712 26.18 67.08 12.00
N ILE A 713 25.53 67.38 13.12
CA ILE A 713 25.51 66.49 14.30
C ILE A 713 24.84 65.15 13.96
N ALA A 714 23.72 65.17 13.23
CA ALA A 714 23.05 63.96 12.77
C ALA A 714 23.99 63.11 11.89
N THR A 715 24.64 63.73 10.90
CA THR A 715 25.58 63.03 10.00
C THR A 715 26.79 62.47 10.75
N VAL A 716 27.34 63.19 11.75
CA VAL A 716 28.44 62.69 12.59
C VAL A 716 28.00 61.48 13.42
N ASN A 717 26.80 61.50 14.01
CA ASN A 717 26.27 60.38 14.79
C ASN A 717 26.00 59.15 13.91
N ASP A 718 25.42 59.33 12.73
CA ASP A 718 25.18 58.27 11.76
C ASP A 718 26.50 57.63 11.30
N THR A 719 27.48 58.47 10.93
CA THR A 719 28.81 58.01 10.51
C THR A 719 29.53 57.27 11.65
N THR A 720 29.42 57.77 12.89
CA THR A 720 30.00 57.13 14.08
C THR A 720 29.36 55.78 14.36
N THR A 721 28.04 55.64 14.16
CA THR A 721 27.32 54.38 14.36
C THR A 721 27.76 53.33 13.34
N ILE A 722 27.87 53.72 12.06
CA ILE A 722 28.38 52.85 10.99
C ILE A 722 29.84 52.45 11.24
N TYR A 723 30.67 53.40 11.67
CA TYR A 723 32.08 53.18 11.97
C TYR A 723 32.30 52.27 13.19
N LYS A 724 31.53 52.42 14.28
CA LYS A 724 31.62 51.53 15.46
C LYS A 724 31.28 50.09 15.12
N TYR A 725 30.24 49.87 14.32
CA TYR A 725 29.89 48.53 13.84
C TYR A 725 31.05 47.88 13.09
N PHE A 726 31.79 48.65 12.29
CA PHE A 726 32.95 48.16 11.56
C PHE A 726 34.10 47.72 12.48
N ILE A 727 34.34 48.45 13.57
CA ILE A 727 35.35 48.08 14.58
C ILE A 727 34.96 46.80 15.32
N ASP A 728 33.68 46.63 15.66
CA ASP A 728 33.20 45.49 16.44
C ASP A 728 33.13 44.18 15.63
N ASP A 729 32.95 44.28 14.30
CA ASP A 729 32.78 43.14 13.39
C ASP A 729 34.09 42.66 12.72
N GLN A 730 35.25 42.87 13.35
CA GLN A 730 36.55 42.48 12.79
C GLN A 730 36.73 40.95 12.53
N LYS A 731 35.87 40.10 13.09
CA LYS A 731 35.93 38.63 12.89
C LYS A 731 35.39 38.18 11.52
N SER A 732 34.38 38.85 10.98
CA SER A 732 33.82 38.53 9.65
C SER A 732 34.73 39.01 8.51
N LEU A 733 35.47 40.10 8.71
CA LEU A 733 36.49 40.62 7.79
C LEU A 733 37.71 39.69 7.62
N LYS A 734 37.97 38.80 8.59
CA LYS A 734 39.01 37.74 8.47
C LYS A 734 38.65 36.64 7.49
N VAL A 735 37.40 36.54 7.05
CA VAL A 735 36.92 35.49 6.14
C VAL A 735 37.46 35.68 4.71
N CYS A 736 37.76 36.92 4.28
CA CYS A 736 38.48 37.15 3.02
C CYS A 736 39.96 36.72 3.05
N ASN A 737 40.54 36.45 4.23
CA ASN A 737 41.95 36.06 4.37
C ASN A 737 42.19 34.54 4.33
N SER A 738 41.13 33.71 4.36
CA SER A 738 41.27 32.25 4.51
C SER A 738 41.49 31.49 3.19
N LEU A 739 41.25 32.11 2.03
CA LEU A 739 41.44 31.50 0.71
C LEU A 739 42.79 31.93 0.12
N LYS A 740 43.74 30.98 0.10
CA LYS A 740 45.08 31.11 -0.48
C LYS A 740 45.05 31.05 -2.02
N SER A 741 44.32 31.94 -2.69
CA SER A 741 44.57 32.14 -4.14
C SER A 741 45.92 32.86 -4.28
N GLU A 742 46.74 32.46 -5.25
CA GLU A 742 48.05 33.11 -5.51
C GLU A 742 47.90 34.61 -5.87
N SER A 743 46.72 35.03 -6.35
CA SER A 743 46.34 36.44 -6.52
C SER A 743 46.21 37.19 -5.19
N PHE A 744 45.80 36.51 -4.12
CA PHE A 744 45.69 37.02 -2.76
C PHE A 744 46.96 36.84 -1.92
N ILE A 745 48.11 36.44 -2.47
CA ILE A 745 49.38 36.43 -1.70
C ILE A 745 49.84 37.87 -1.33
N LYS A 746 49.20 38.90 -1.88
CA LYS A 746 49.27 40.29 -1.38
C LYS A 746 48.28 40.63 -0.26
N SER A 747 47.36 39.75 0.13
CA SER A 747 46.27 40.02 1.10
C SER A 747 46.67 40.21 2.56
N LYS A 748 47.98 40.18 2.87
CA LYS A 748 48.45 40.91 4.07
C LYS A 748 48.00 42.37 4.00
N ASP A 749 47.82 42.93 2.79
CA ASP A 749 47.46 44.31 2.52
C ASP A 749 46.05 44.72 2.96
N PHE A 750 45.01 43.90 3.00
CA PHE A 750 43.65 44.43 3.33
C PHE A 750 43.53 44.82 4.82
N THR A 751 43.80 43.87 5.71
CA THR A 751 43.79 44.14 7.16
C THR A 751 44.95 45.05 7.54
N TYR A 752 46.13 44.90 6.92
CA TYR A 752 47.24 45.84 7.10
C TYR A 752 46.85 47.25 6.68
N PHE A 753 46.33 47.49 5.48
CA PHE A 753 45.91 48.81 4.99
C PHE A 753 44.89 49.50 5.90
N ILE A 754 43.97 48.73 6.47
CA ILE A 754 42.95 49.23 7.41
C ILE A 754 43.53 49.54 8.80
N THR A 755 44.32 48.63 9.38
CA THR A 755 44.73 48.70 10.80
C THR A 755 46.18 49.12 11.04
N ASN A 756 47.08 48.96 10.07
CA ASN A 756 48.53 49.14 10.21
C ASN A 756 49.19 49.87 9.01
N GLY A 757 48.41 50.29 8.00
CA GLY A 757 48.90 50.83 6.75
C GLY A 757 49.10 52.34 6.82
N ASP A 758 50.15 52.80 6.16
CA ASP A 758 50.55 54.20 6.17
C ASP A 758 49.78 55.00 5.09
N ILE A 759 48.74 55.73 5.50
CA ILE A 759 48.02 56.69 4.66
C ILE A 759 48.53 58.09 4.94
N TYR A 760 49.00 58.76 3.88
CA TYR A 760 49.35 60.16 3.92
C TYR A 760 48.08 61.01 4.06
N TYR A 761 48.02 61.79 5.14
CA TYR A 761 46.98 62.78 5.36
C TYR A 761 47.62 64.12 5.74
N SER A 762 46.98 65.20 5.32
CA SER A 762 47.54 66.54 5.46
C SER A 762 46.85 67.26 6.61
N LYS A 763 47.64 67.78 7.54
CA LYS A 763 47.18 68.62 8.66
C LYS A 763 47.89 69.96 8.60
N ILE A 764 47.17 71.03 8.90
CA ILE A 764 47.75 72.36 9.03
C ILE A 764 48.06 72.60 10.51
N THR A 765 49.25 73.09 10.82
CA THR A 765 49.60 73.56 12.17
C THR A 765 50.42 74.84 12.02
N ASN A 766 50.06 75.93 12.70
CA ASN A 766 50.77 77.22 12.58
C ASN A 766 50.96 77.70 11.12
N LYS A 767 49.93 77.57 10.28
CA LYS A 767 49.92 77.93 8.85
C LYS A 767 50.92 77.15 7.96
N THR A 768 51.57 76.11 8.46
CA THR A 768 52.38 75.19 7.64
C THR A 768 51.66 73.87 7.47
N LEU A 769 51.77 73.29 6.26
CA LEU A 769 51.24 71.98 5.94
C LEU A 769 52.20 70.90 6.41
N ILE A 770 51.73 69.99 7.27
CA ILE A 770 52.47 68.80 7.67
C ILE A 770 51.74 67.59 7.07
N ILE A 771 52.49 66.78 6.33
CA ILE A 771 52.03 65.46 5.89
C ILE A 771 52.31 64.48 7.03
N GLN A 772 51.27 63.83 7.53
CA GLN A 772 51.35 62.81 8.58
C GLN A 772 50.90 61.45 8.05
N LEU A 773 51.37 60.41 8.71
CA LEU A 773 51.01 59.02 8.44
C LEU A 773 50.03 58.53 9.51
N SER A 774 48.94 57.93 9.07
CA SER A 774 47.97 57.25 9.93
C SER A 774 47.31 56.12 9.16
N ASN A 775 46.75 55.13 9.85
CA ASN A 775 45.93 54.10 9.22
C ASN A 775 44.50 54.60 9.01
N LEU A 776 43.76 53.93 8.10
CA LEU A 776 42.39 54.35 7.73
C LEU A 776 41.46 54.42 8.94
N ASN A 777 41.59 53.47 9.87
CA ASN A 777 40.77 53.39 11.08
C ASN A 777 40.98 54.61 11.99
N ASN A 778 42.22 54.85 12.42
CA ASN A 778 42.59 55.97 13.28
C ASN A 778 42.26 57.30 12.61
N LEU A 779 42.43 57.39 11.29
CA LEU A 779 42.16 58.58 10.50
C LEU A 779 40.65 58.90 10.42
N ILE A 780 39.78 57.90 10.21
CA ILE A 780 38.33 58.11 10.29
C ILE A 780 37.92 58.53 11.71
N GLY A 781 38.51 57.91 12.74
CA GLY A 781 38.30 58.31 14.14
C GLY A 781 38.71 59.76 14.44
N THR A 782 39.88 60.19 13.96
CA THR A 782 40.37 61.57 14.17
C THR A 782 39.53 62.59 13.41
N LEU A 783 39.03 62.26 12.22
CA LEU A 783 38.11 63.14 11.49
C LEU A 783 36.75 63.26 12.18
N LEU A 784 36.16 62.18 12.66
CA LEU A 784 34.89 62.25 13.38
C LEU A 784 35.00 63.07 14.66
N GLN A 785 36.12 62.91 15.39
CA GLN A 785 36.42 63.76 16.54
C GLN A 785 36.54 65.23 16.12
N THR A 786 37.27 65.53 15.05
CA THR A 786 37.43 66.90 14.53
C THR A 786 36.10 67.49 14.05
N ALA A 787 35.23 66.69 13.43
CA ALA A 787 33.90 67.11 12.98
C ALA A 787 32.96 67.40 14.15
N SER A 788 33.04 66.60 15.22
CA SER A 788 32.28 66.85 16.44
C SER A 788 32.73 68.14 17.14
N LEU A 789 34.05 68.41 17.16
CA LEU A 789 34.60 69.67 17.65
C LEU A 789 34.12 70.85 16.81
N PHE A 790 34.19 70.75 15.48
CA PHE A 790 33.68 71.77 14.56
C PHE A 790 32.18 72.07 14.76
N ALA A 791 31.37 71.06 15.09
CA ALA A 791 29.95 71.24 15.37
C ALA A 791 29.69 71.94 16.73
N SER A 792 30.60 71.81 17.69
CA SER A 792 30.48 72.36 19.05
C SER A 792 31.13 73.73 19.25
N ASP A 793 32.04 74.15 18.36
CA ASP A 793 32.89 75.33 18.57
C ASP A 793 32.23 76.66 18.17
N SER A 794 32.27 77.62 19.10
CA SER A 794 31.98 79.06 18.90
C SER A 794 33.26 79.92 18.90
N SER A 795 34.44 79.31 18.84
CA SER A 795 35.74 79.97 18.96
C SER A 795 36.38 80.35 17.61
N GLY A 796 37.45 81.16 17.67
CA GLY A 796 37.94 82.06 16.61
C GLY A 796 38.16 81.49 15.19
N GLN A 797 38.10 82.41 14.22
CA GLN A 797 38.12 82.15 12.76
C GLN A 797 39.26 81.24 12.28
N SER A 798 40.42 81.23 12.95
CA SER A 798 41.59 80.41 12.57
C SER A 798 41.42 78.91 12.85
N LEU A 799 40.79 78.53 13.97
CA LEU A 799 40.60 77.11 14.35
C LEU A 799 39.54 76.44 13.46
N ARG A 800 38.51 77.21 13.09
CA ARG A 800 37.44 76.79 12.17
C ARG A 800 37.97 76.52 10.76
N LEU A 801 38.88 77.37 10.26
CA LEU A 801 39.58 77.17 8.98
C LEU A 801 40.43 75.89 9.00
N GLU A 802 41.28 75.69 10.03
CA GLU A 802 42.12 74.49 10.17
C GLU A 802 41.30 73.19 10.20
N SER A 803 40.20 73.19 10.96
CA SER A 803 39.30 72.04 11.10
C SER A 803 38.55 71.74 9.79
N SER A 804 38.05 72.76 9.10
CA SER A 804 37.36 72.61 7.81
C SER A 804 38.28 72.07 6.72
N PHE A 805 39.55 72.52 6.67
CA PHE A 805 40.56 72.02 5.74
C PHE A 805 40.87 70.55 5.99
N LEU A 806 41.12 70.17 7.25
CA LEU A 806 41.42 68.78 7.62
C LEU A 806 40.29 67.84 7.18
N LEU A 807 39.04 68.24 7.38
CA LEU A 807 37.86 67.46 7.00
C LEU A 807 37.72 67.38 5.48
N ILE A 808 37.66 68.51 4.77
CA ILE A 808 37.36 68.55 3.33
C ILE A 808 38.49 67.91 2.51
N TYR A 809 39.74 68.29 2.78
CA TYR A 809 40.89 67.86 1.97
C TYR A 809 41.14 66.36 2.07
N ASN A 810 41.11 65.81 3.28
CA ASN A 810 41.41 64.38 3.47
C ASN A 810 40.22 63.50 3.05
N ILE A 811 38.97 63.93 3.30
CA ILE A 811 37.78 63.19 2.87
C ILE A 811 37.69 63.15 1.34
N MET A 812 37.83 64.27 0.64
CA MET A 812 37.76 64.29 -0.83
C MET A 812 39.02 63.73 -1.50
N GLY A 813 40.15 63.72 -0.79
CA GLY A 813 41.45 63.24 -1.25
C GLY A 813 41.76 61.79 -0.87
N SER A 814 42.72 61.59 0.05
CA SER A 814 43.34 60.29 0.30
C SER A 814 42.40 59.26 0.91
N ILE A 815 41.48 59.65 1.78
CA ILE A 815 40.56 58.72 2.47
C ILE A 815 39.58 58.10 1.49
N ASN A 816 38.98 58.92 0.65
CA ASN A 816 38.08 58.45 -0.38
C ASN A 816 38.77 57.48 -1.34
N LYS A 817 39.97 57.81 -1.81
CA LYS A 817 40.76 56.90 -2.65
C LYS A 817 40.96 55.56 -1.94
N SER A 818 41.32 55.59 -0.66
CA SER A 818 41.48 54.39 0.17
C SER A 818 40.17 53.61 0.37
N LEU A 819 39.04 54.27 0.61
CA LEU A 819 37.73 53.63 0.77
C LEU A 819 37.21 53.00 -0.52
N ASN A 820 37.41 53.65 -1.68
CA ASN A 820 37.04 53.06 -2.97
C ASN A 820 37.89 51.82 -3.27
N SER A 821 39.20 51.86 -2.99
CA SER A 821 40.06 50.68 -3.12
C SER A 821 39.60 49.53 -2.22
N VAL A 822 39.16 49.83 -0.99
CA VAL A 822 38.59 48.83 -0.06
C VAL A 822 37.28 48.23 -0.60
N ILE A 823 36.39 49.05 -1.15
CA ILE A 823 35.13 48.58 -1.77
C ILE A 823 35.41 47.70 -3.00
N GLU A 824 36.38 48.08 -3.83
CA GLU A 824 36.80 47.30 -5.00
C GLU A 824 37.40 45.94 -4.59
N LEU A 825 38.26 45.93 -3.57
CA LEU A 825 38.83 44.69 -3.01
C LEU A 825 37.76 43.77 -2.42
N LEU A 826 36.75 44.31 -1.74
CA LEU A 826 35.63 43.52 -1.21
C LEU A 826 34.79 42.91 -2.34
N ASN A 827 34.52 43.67 -3.41
CA ASN A 827 33.82 43.18 -4.58
C ASN A 827 34.59 42.03 -5.27
N LEU A 828 35.92 42.19 -5.45
CA LEU A 828 36.77 41.14 -6.00
C LEU A 828 36.80 39.89 -5.10
N CYS A 829 36.89 40.05 -3.77
CA CYS A 829 36.83 38.93 -2.82
C CYS A 829 35.50 38.15 -2.95
N SER A 830 34.36 38.84 -2.99
CA SER A 830 33.05 38.20 -3.17
C SER A 830 32.95 37.45 -4.50
N LYS A 831 33.49 38.04 -5.58
CA LYS A 831 33.53 37.41 -6.91
C LYS A 831 34.40 36.15 -6.93
N GLU A 832 35.62 36.22 -6.40
CA GLU A 832 36.53 35.06 -6.32
C GLU A 832 35.94 33.93 -5.47
N ARG A 833 35.25 34.23 -4.36
CA ARG A 833 34.56 33.20 -3.56
C ARG A 833 33.43 32.53 -4.34
N GLY A 834 32.68 33.29 -5.15
CA GLY A 834 31.68 32.74 -6.06
C GLY A 834 32.29 31.74 -7.06
N PHE A 835 33.46 32.05 -7.62
CA PHE A 835 34.20 31.13 -8.51
C PHE A 835 34.82 29.93 -7.76
N ALA A 836 35.32 30.10 -6.54
CA ALA A 836 35.88 28.99 -5.78
C ALA A 836 34.82 27.91 -5.49
N LEU A 837 33.58 28.33 -5.24
CA LEU A 837 32.45 27.42 -5.02
C LEU A 837 32.14 26.55 -6.25
N THR A 838 32.35 27.09 -7.46
CA THR A 838 32.08 26.38 -8.72
C THR A 838 33.14 25.34 -9.02
N PHE A 839 34.41 25.63 -8.70
CA PHE A 839 35.46 24.61 -8.82
C PHE A 839 35.19 23.40 -7.94
N ILE A 840 34.78 23.62 -6.68
CA ILE A 840 34.47 22.52 -5.75
C ILE A 840 33.32 21.66 -6.29
N GLU A 841 32.32 22.29 -6.90
CA GLU A 841 31.18 21.61 -7.52
C GLU A 841 31.56 20.85 -8.79
N ASP A 842 32.29 21.45 -9.73
CA ASP A 842 32.76 20.77 -10.94
C ASP A 842 33.57 19.51 -10.59
N TYR A 843 34.44 19.59 -9.56
CA TYR A 843 35.18 18.42 -9.06
C TYR A 843 34.26 17.36 -8.42
N ALA A 844 33.23 17.78 -7.68
CA ALA A 844 32.25 16.87 -7.09
C ALA A 844 31.43 16.14 -8.19
N LEU A 845 31.01 16.85 -9.24
CA LEU A 845 30.28 16.30 -10.37
C LEU A 845 31.14 15.33 -11.19
N ILE A 846 32.37 15.73 -11.57
CA ILE A 846 33.31 14.87 -12.30
C ILE A 846 33.66 13.63 -11.46
N GLY A 847 33.92 13.80 -10.16
CA GLY A 847 34.18 12.71 -9.23
C GLY A 847 33.00 11.74 -9.12
N GLY A 848 31.79 12.27 -8.97
CA GLY A 848 30.56 11.48 -8.90
C GLY A 848 30.30 10.68 -10.18
N ILE A 849 30.44 11.31 -11.36
CA ILE A 849 30.31 10.63 -12.66
C ILE A 849 31.39 9.56 -12.81
N GLY A 850 32.63 9.82 -12.38
CA GLY A 850 33.72 8.85 -12.41
C GLY A 850 33.44 7.61 -11.55
N ILE A 851 32.95 7.79 -10.32
CA ILE A 851 32.57 6.69 -9.42
C ILE A 851 31.41 5.88 -10.03
N LEU A 852 30.39 6.55 -10.58
CA LEU A 852 29.27 5.90 -11.26
C LEU A 852 29.72 5.09 -12.48
N GLY A 853 30.63 5.64 -13.30
CA GLY A 853 31.22 4.93 -14.42
C GLY A 853 31.95 3.66 -13.99
N GLY A 854 32.77 3.75 -12.93
CA GLY A 854 33.45 2.58 -12.35
C GLY A 854 32.48 1.50 -11.86
N LEU A 855 31.41 1.89 -11.15
CA LEU A 855 30.37 0.96 -10.70
C LEU A 855 29.63 0.30 -11.87
N PHE A 856 29.36 1.03 -12.95
CA PHE A 856 28.73 0.48 -14.15
C PHE A 856 29.62 -0.58 -14.83
N VAL A 857 30.94 -0.34 -14.93
CA VAL A 857 31.89 -1.31 -15.49
C VAL A 857 31.91 -2.60 -14.66
N VAL A 858 31.99 -2.48 -13.32
CA VAL A 858 31.94 -3.64 -12.42
C VAL A 858 30.63 -4.41 -12.60
N LEU A 859 29.50 -3.70 -12.68
CA LEU A 859 28.20 -4.30 -12.91
C LEU A 859 28.13 -5.03 -14.26
N ALA A 860 28.67 -4.43 -15.33
CA ALA A 860 28.71 -5.04 -16.65
C ALA A 860 29.50 -6.35 -16.66
N VAL A 861 30.66 -6.39 -15.97
CA VAL A 861 31.45 -7.63 -15.78
C VAL A 861 30.62 -8.71 -15.08
N PHE A 862 29.89 -8.36 -14.01
CA PHE A 862 29.01 -9.32 -13.33
C PHE A 862 27.84 -9.78 -14.21
N VAL A 863 27.29 -8.93 -15.09
CA VAL A 863 26.20 -9.31 -16.00
C VAL A 863 26.69 -10.36 -16.99
N VAL A 864 27.86 -10.14 -17.59
CA VAL A 864 28.51 -11.12 -18.49
C VAL A 864 28.85 -12.41 -17.74
N TYR A 865 29.38 -12.29 -16.52
CA TYR A 865 29.69 -13.44 -15.66
C TYR A 865 28.46 -14.29 -15.35
N SER A 866 27.34 -13.66 -14.97
CA SER A 866 26.08 -14.34 -14.67
C SER A 866 25.52 -15.05 -15.90
N GLU A 867 25.55 -14.40 -17.07
CA GLU A 867 25.06 -14.97 -18.32
C GLU A 867 25.77 -16.29 -18.66
N LYS A 868 27.10 -16.36 -18.47
CA LYS A 868 27.86 -17.60 -18.71
C LYS A 868 27.31 -18.79 -17.91
N HIS A 869 27.01 -18.59 -16.63
CA HIS A 869 26.48 -19.65 -15.75
C HIS A 869 25.01 -19.95 -16.03
N VAL A 870 24.20 -18.93 -16.33
CA VAL A 870 22.80 -19.12 -16.71
C VAL A 870 22.71 -19.93 -18.01
N ARG A 871 23.56 -19.63 -19.00
CA ARG A 871 23.61 -20.39 -20.26
C ARG A 871 23.99 -21.84 -20.02
N PHE A 872 25.03 -22.09 -19.21
CA PHE A 872 25.42 -23.45 -18.83
C PHE A 872 24.26 -24.24 -18.21
N LEU A 873 23.46 -23.62 -17.35
CA LEU A 873 22.28 -24.26 -16.75
C LEU A 873 21.19 -24.60 -17.78
N TRP A 874 20.98 -23.75 -18.78
CA TRP A 874 20.01 -24.01 -19.86
C TRP A 874 20.49 -25.11 -20.80
N ASP A 875 21.76 -25.08 -21.21
CA ASP A 875 22.36 -26.10 -22.06
C ASP A 875 22.32 -27.47 -21.35
N TYR A 876 22.64 -27.50 -20.05
CA TYR A 876 22.53 -28.72 -19.23
C TYR A 876 21.09 -29.24 -19.13
N LEU A 877 20.10 -28.36 -18.96
CA LEU A 877 18.69 -28.76 -18.94
C LEU A 877 18.26 -29.36 -20.28
N GLN A 878 18.67 -28.74 -21.40
CA GLN A 878 18.37 -29.24 -22.74
C GLN A 878 18.98 -30.63 -22.97
N ASP A 879 20.26 -30.81 -22.63
CA ASP A 879 20.95 -32.10 -22.72
C ASP A 879 20.28 -33.17 -21.83
N SER A 880 19.84 -32.79 -20.63
CA SER A 880 19.15 -33.71 -19.72
C SER A 880 17.77 -34.10 -20.22
N VAL A 881 17.03 -33.18 -20.84
CA VAL A 881 15.70 -33.48 -21.42
C VAL A 881 15.85 -34.36 -22.66
N ASP A 882 16.83 -34.10 -23.52
CA ASP A 882 17.09 -34.89 -24.73
C ASP A 882 17.39 -36.36 -24.41
N ARG A 883 18.22 -36.62 -23.40
CA ARG A 883 18.54 -37.99 -22.96
C ARG A 883 17.35 -38.73 -22.35
N SER A 884 16.47 -38.02 -21.65
CA SER A 884 15.39 -38.60 -20.85
C SER A 884 14.03 -38.59 -21.56
N TYR A 885 13.93 -38.02 -22.76
CA TYR A 885 12.65 -37.74 -23.42
C TYR A 885 11.83 -39.00 -23.70
N SER A 886 12.45 -40.08 -24.17
CA SER A 886 11.78 -41.34 -24.49
C SER A 886 11.18 -42.02 -23.24
N GLU A 887 11.95 -42.10 -22.16
CA GLU A 887 11.50 -42.69 -20.89
C GLU A 887 10.34 -41.89 -20.29
N ILE A 888 10.45 -40.56 -20.28
CA ILE A 888 9.37 -39.68 -19.77
C ILE A 888 8.11 -39.80 -20.63
N ARG A 889 8.23 -39.83 -21.96
CA ARG A 889 7.09 -39.98 -22.88
C ARG A 889 6.34 -41.28 -22.59
N ASN A 890 7.06 -42.39 -22.44
CA ASN A 890 6.47 -43.69 -22.16
C ASN A 890 5.75 -43.72 -20.81
N ASN A 891 6.38 -43.22 -19.74
CA ASN A 891 5.77 -43.20 -18.39
C ASN A 891 4.51 -42.32 -18.32
N VAL A 892 4.52 -41.17 -19.02
CA VAL A 892 3.35 -40.29 -19.10
C VAL A 892 2.24 -40.95 -19.91
N SER A 893 2.57 -41.63 -21.02
CA SER A 893 1.60 -42.35 -21.85
C SER A 893 0.96 -43.52 -21.10
N GLU A 894 1.74 -44.31 -20.37
CA GLU A 894 1.24 -45.42 -19.54
C GLU A 894 0.32 -44.93 -18.43
N ARG A 895 0.62 -43.79 -17.79
CA ARG A 895 -0.26 -43.19 -16.78
C ARG A 895 -1.60 -42.72 -17.38
N LEU A 896 -1.57 -42.17 -18.59
CA LEU A 896 -2.79 -41.73 -19.29
C LEU A 896 -3.70 -42.90 -19.65
N SER A 897 -3.16 -44.05 -20.07
CA SER A 897 -3.96 -45.24 -20.36
C SER A 897 -4.45 -45.93 -19.08
N THR A 898 -3.59 -46.18 -18.10
CA THR A 898 -3.93 -46.98 -16.90
C THR A 898 -4.77 -46.25 -15.86
N VAL A 899 -4.46 -44.98 -15.55
CA VAL A 899 -5.14 -44.23 -14.48
C VAL A 899 -6.31 -43.41 -15.02
N HIS A 900 -6.18 -42.88 -16.25
CA HIS A 900 -7.18 -42.00 -16.85
C HIS A 900 -8.05 -42.66 -17.92
N LEU A 901 -7.78 -43.92 -18.30
CA LEU A 901 -8.55 -44.70 -19.28
C LEU A 901 -8.76 -43.94 -20.60
N LYS A 902 -7.74 -43.20 -21.04
CA LYS A 902 -7.74 -42.49 -22.33
C LYS A 902 -6.57 -42.97 -23.17
N ASP A 903 -6.88 -43.58 -24.29
CA ASP A 903 -5.89 -43.95 -25.28
C ASP A 903 -5.37 -42.69 -25.98
N PHE A 904 -4.06 -42.48 -25.91
CA PHE A 904 -3.37 -41.44 -26.65
C PHE A 904 -3.09 -41.97 -28.06
N SER A 905 -4.06 -41.82 -28.98
CA SER A 905 -3.88 -42.28 -30.37
C SER A 905 -2.82 -41.44 -31.11
N GLU A 906 -2.07 -42.10 -31.99
CA GLU A 906 -0.95 -41.57 -32.79
C GLU A 906 -1.33 -40.41 -33.74
N GLU A 907 -2.60 -40.04 -33.87
CA GLU A 907 -3.06 -39.00 -34.83
C GLU A 907 -2.69 -37.56 -34.44
N ASN A 908 -2.27 -37.31 -33.19
CA ASN A 908 -1.75 -36.00 -32.75
C ASN A 908 -0.21 -35.89 -32.85
N GLU A 909 0.45 -36.80 -33.56
CA GLU A 909 1.90 -36.78 -33.73
C GLU A 909 2.39 -35.52 -34.47
N SER A 910 3.04 -34.62 -33.73
CA SER A 910 4.04 -33.76 -34.33
C SER A 910 5.17 -34.66 -34.83
N LYS A 911 5.37 -34.70 -36.15
CA LYS A 911 6.49 -35.39 -36.84
C LYS A 911 7.77 -35.31 -36.01
N PRO A 912 8.61 -36.37 -35.97
CA PRO A 912 9.87 -36.36 -35.23
C PRO A 912 10.64 -35.10 -35.62
N VAL A 913 10.81 -34.21 -34.65
CA VAL A 913 11.47 -32.92 -34.86
C VAL A 913 12.88 -33.23 -35.35
N ARG A 914 13.14 -32.95 -36.63
CA ARG A 914 14.52 -32.88 -37.12
C ARG A 914 15.19 -31.74 -36.38
N ILE A 915 16.03 -32.08 -35.40
CA ILE A 915 16.84 -31.14 -34.63
C ILE A 915 17.72 -30.37 -35.62
N SER A 916 17.28 -29.18 -36.01
CA SER A 916 18.09 -28.28 -36.82
C SER A 916 19.23 -27.77 -35.91
N LYS A 917 20.47 -28.20 -36.17
CA LYS A 917 21.68 -27.80 -35.43
C LYS A 917 22.04 -26.31 -35.57
N ASN A 918 21.19 -25.47 -36.15
CA ASN A 918 21.40 -24.03 -36.20
C ASN A 918 20.98 -23.38 -34.88
N ASN A 919 21.84 -23.56 -33.87
CA ASN A 919 21.74 -22.93 -32.55
C ASN A 919 21.86 -21.40 -32.68
N LYS A 920 20.74 -20.71 -32.87
CA LYS A 920 20.69 -19.26 -32.63
C LYS A 920 20.92 -19.03 -31.13
N LYS A 921 22.11 -18.54 -30.81
CA LYS A 921 22.53 -18.14 -29.46
C LYS A 921 21.60 -17.02 -28.95
N VAL A 922 20.66 -17.33 -28.06
CA VAL A 922 19.93 -16.28 -27.32
C VAL A 922 20.91 -15.62 -26.36
N THR A 923 21.08 -14.31 -26.50
CA THR A 923 21.85 -13.46 -25.57
C THR A 923 20.86 -12.72 -24.69
N HIS A 924 20.94 -12.95 -23.37
CA HIS A 924 20.14 -12.25 -22.38
C HIS A 924 20.86 -11.02 -21.83
N SER A 925 22.19 -10.98 -21.92
CA SER A 925 23.04 -9.91 -21.36
C SER A 925 22.70 -8.53 -21.88
N LEU A 926 22.47 -8.38 -23.19
CA LEU A 926 22.22 -7.06 -23.79
C LEU A 926 20.94 -6.43 -23.23
N ARG A 927 19.91 -7.23 -22.95
CA ARG A 927 18.66 -6.75 -22.33
C ARG A 927 18.86 -6.34 -20.88
N HIS A 928 19.68 -7.06 -20.11
CA HIS A 928 20.04 -6.69 -18.74
C HIS A 928 20.88 -5.42 -18.72
N LEU A 929 21.89 -5.32 -19.58
CA LEU A 929 22.78 -4.17 -19.70
C LEU A 929 22.02 -2.90 -20.07
N ILE A 930 21.13 -2.93 -21.08
CA ILE A 930 20.33 -1.76 -21.46
C ILE A 930 19.48 -1.27 -20.28
N ARG A 931 18.86 -2.18 -19.52
CA ARG A 931 18.02 -1.80 -18.37
C ARG A 931 18.81 -1.14 -17.25
N PHE A 932 20.03 -1.59 -16.98
CA PHE A 932 20.88 -0.96 -15.99
C PHE A 932 21.46 0.35 -16.53
N PHE A 933 21.87 0.39 -17.80
CA PHE A 933 22.33 1.61 -18.46
C PHE A 933 21.31 2.75 -18.37
N LEU A 934 20.02 2.46 -18.56
CA LEU A 934 18.96 3.47 -18.38
C LEU A 934 18.91 4.07 -16.97
N LEU A 935 19.18 3.28 -15.92
CA LEU A 935 19.26 3.82 -14.55
C LEU A 935 20.47 4.75 -14.39
N PHE A 936 21.64 4.33 -14.88
CA PHE A 936 22.85 5.15 -14.81
C PHE A 936 22.71 6.44 -15.62
N ALA A 937 22.13 6.37 -16.81
CA ALA A 937 21.82 7.54 -17.63
C ALA A 937 20.87 8.51 -16.91
N LEU A 938 19.86 7.98 -16.21
CA LEU A 938 18.94 8.78 -15.41
C LEU A 938 19.64 9.44 -14.20
N CYS A 939 20.52 8.72 -13.50
CA CYS A 939 21.32 9.28 -12.41
C CYS A 939 22.24 10.41 -12.89
N ILE A 940 22.95 10.21 -14.00
CA ILE A 940 23.78 11.25 -14.62
C ILE A 940 22.92 12.43 -15.06
N GLY A 941 21.75 12.18 -15.65
CA GLY A 941 20.80 13.22 -16.04
C GLY A 941 20.36 14.10 -14.87
N ILE A 942 20.06 13.51 -13.70
CA ILE A 942 19.71 14.25 -12.49
C ILE A 942 20.87 15.16 -12.05
N MET A 943 22.10 14.63 -12.00
CA MET A 943 23.28 15.42 -11.63
C MET A 943 23.55 16.57 -12.60
N VAL A 944 23.43 16.32 -13.91
CA VAL A 944 23.62 17.34 -14.94
C VAL A 944 22.54 18.43 -14.85
N VAL A 945 21.28 18.08 -14.62
CA VAL A 945 20.20 19.07 -14.44
C VAL A 945 20.44 19.90 -13.19
N GLN A 946 20.85 19.27 -12.07
CA GLN A 946 21.17 19.98 -10.84
C GLN A 946 22.27 21.03 -11.05
N SER A 947 23.37 20.62 -11.71
CA SER A 947 24.51 21.48 -12.01
C SER A 947 24.18 22.59 -13.02
N LYS A 948 23.63 22.23 -14.19
CA LYS A 948 23.43 23.19 -15.29
C LYS A 948 22.24 24.11 -15.14
N TYR A 949 21.19 23.70 -14.43
CA TYR A 949 20.00 24.53 -14.25
C TYR A 949 20.08 25.33 -12.95
N PHE A 950 20.17 24.65 -11.81
CA PHE A 950 20.08 25.34 -10.51
C PHE A 950 21.39 26.01 -10.12
N ILE A 951 22.51 25.27 -10.15
CA ILE A 951 23.79 25.77 -9.66
C ILE A 951 24.33 26.90 -10.56
N GLU A 952 24.19 26.77 -11.87
CA GLU A 952 24.58 27.82 -12.82
C GLU A 952 23.81 29.14 -12.59
N GLU A 953 22.49 29.08 -12.37
CA GLU A 953 21.68 30.28 -12.09
C GLU A 953 22.07 30.92 -10.74
N ILE A 954 22.32 30.10 -9.71
CA ILE A 954 22.80 30.56 -8.41
C ILE A 954 24.18 31.24 -8.58
N ARG A 955 25.08 30.65 -9.38
CA ARG A 955 26.41 31.23 -9.66
C ARG A 955 26.29 32.61 -10.29
N VAL A 956 25.50 32.73 -11.34
CA VAL A 956 25.28 34.01 -12.03
C VAL A 956 24.71 35.04 -11.05
N GLY A 957 23.76 34.64 -10.19
CA GLY A 957 23.24 35.51 -9.15
C GLY A 957 24.31 35.99 -8.14
N LEU A 958 25.15 35.07 -7.67
CA LEU A 958 26.23 35.38 -6.71
C LEU A 958 27.37 36.21 -7.31
N GLU A 959 27.63 36.10 -8.61
CA GLU A 959 28.68 36.87 -9.29
C GLU A 959 28.28 38.34 -9.54
N TYR A 960 27.06 38.57 -10.04
CA TYR A 960 26.63 39.91 -10.47
C TYR A 960 26.03 40.76 -9.33
N ARG A 961 25.54 40.13 -8.26
CA ARG A 961 24.95 40.86 -7.14
C ARG A 961 25.93 41.79 -6.40
N PRO A 962 27.16 41.37 -6.02
CA PRO A 962 28.15 42.26 -5.40
C PRO A 962 28.46 43.47 -6.29
N TYR A 963 28.59 43.24 -7.60
CA TYR A 963 28.88 44.28 -8.58
C TYR A 963 27.75 45.31 -8.68
N LEU A 964 26.48 44.86 -8.68
CA LEU A 964 25.32 45.73 -8.68
C LEU A 964 25.24 46.59 -7.42
N ILE A 965 25.36 45.98 -6.23
CA ILE A 965 25.25 46.71 -4.96
C ILE A 965 26.40 47.71 -4.78
N ALA A 966 27.64 47.35 -5.15
CA ALA A 966 28.78 48.26 -5.11
C ALA A 966 28.58 49.47 -6.04
N SER A 967 28.04 49.25 -7.24
CA SER A 967 27.89 50.29 -8.25
C SER A 967 26.83 51.32 -7.86
N PHE A 968 25.70 50.89 -7.29
CA PHE A 968 24.67 51.83 -6.80
C PHE A 968 25.09 52.54 -5.49
N ALA A 969 25.89 51.91 -4.64
CA ALA A 969 26.51 52.60 -3.50
C ALA A 969 27.52 53.68 -3.96
N ALA A 970 28.31 53.40 -5.00
CA ALA A 970 29.23 54.35 -5.61
C ALA A 970 28.48 55.51 -6.29
N MET A 971 27.35 55.24 -6.92
CA MET A 971 26.48 56.22 -7.57
C MET A 971 26.04 57.35 -6.61
N LYS A 972 25.60 56.97 -5.40
CA LYS A 972 25.22 57.92 -4.34
C LYS A 972 26.38 58.85 -3.98
N THR A 973 27.57 58.27 -3.81
CA THR A 973 28.80 59.01 -3.49
C THR A 973 29.24 59.95 -4.64
N SER A 974 29.16 59.50 -5.90
CA SER A 974 29.49 60.32 -7.07
C SER A 974 28.52 61.48 -7.27
N ILE A 975 27.22 61.28 -7.02
CA ILE A 975 26.23 62.38 -7.03
C ILE A 975 26.62 63.44 -6.00
N SER A 976 26.94 63.06 -4.75
CA SER A 976 27.39 64.01 -3.72
C SER A 976 28.68 64.75 -4.08
N ARG A 977 29.59 64.12 -4.83
CA ARG A 977 30.80 64.80 -5.32
C ARG A 977 30.53 65.78 -6.45
N ILE A 978 29.62 65.44 -7.35
CA ILE A 978 29.20 66.37 -8.40
C ILE A 978 28.60 67.61 -7.75
N ILE A 979 27.78 67.46 -6.69
CA ILE A 979 27.27 68.60 -5.90
C ILE A 979 28.43 69.42 -5.33
N PHE A 980 29.37 68.78 -4.63
CA PHE A 980 30.54 69.45 -4.04
C PHE A 980 31.34 70.25 -5.07
N TRP A 981 31.72 69.62 -6.18
CA TRP A 981 32.55 70.25 -7.21
C TRP A 981 31.80 71.32 -8.01
N THR A 982 30.50 71.13 -8.26
CA THR A 982 29.66 72.13 -8.94
C THR A 982 29.50 73.37 -8.05
N ASN A 983 29.28 73.19 -6.75
CA ASN A 983 29.21 74.29 -5.79
C ASN A 983 30.54 75.05 -5.70
N GLU A 984 31.68 74.35 -5.68
CA GLU A 984 32.98 75.03 -5.63
C GLU A 984 33.35 75.72 -6.96
N TYR A 985 32.90 75.17 -8.10
CA TYR A 985 33.04 75.83 -9.40
C TYR A 985 32.20 77.10 -9.49
N ALA A 986 31.01 77.13 -8.89
CA ALA A 986 30.14 78.29 -8.87
C ALA A 986 30.73 79.48 -8.09
N ILE A 987 31.48 79.16 -7.04
CA ILE A 987 32.09 80.14 -6.14
C ILE A 987 33.51 80.51 -6.61
N ARG A 988 33.88 80.05 -7.82
CA ARG A 988 35.17 80.34 -8.45
C ARG A 988 35.43 81.83 -8.32
N ASP A 989 34.69 82.78 -8.86
CA ASP A 989 35.15 84.19 -8.83
C ASP A 989 35.14 84.94 -7.46
N SER A 990 34.93 84.24 -6.33
CA SER A 990 35.01 84.82 -4.98
C SER A 990 36.42 84.80 -4.35
N GLU A 991 36.67 85.66 -3.35
CA GLU A 991 37.88 85.60 -2.52
C GLU A 991 37.96 84.36 -1.61
N TYR A 992 36.86 83.61 -1.50
CA TYR A 992 36.63 82.55 -0.52
C TYR A 992 36.83 81.13 -1.08
N ARG A 993 37.47 81.00 -2.25
CA ARG A 993 37.88 79.71 -2.83
C ARG A 993 38.76 78.92 -1.87
N LEU A 994 38.60 77.60 -1.83
CA LEU A 994 39.56 76.72 -1.16
C LEU A 994 41.01 76.92 -1.67
N GLU A 995 41.18 77.25 -2.95
CA GLU A 995 42.46 77.58 -3.61
C GLU A 995 43.13 78.84 -3.05
N ASN A 996 42.36 79.87 -2.67
CA ASN A 996 42.91 81.14 -2.17
C ASN A 996 43.40 81.03 -0.72
N TYR A 997 42.82 80.10 0.04
CA TYR A 997 43.25 79.83 1.40
C TYR A 997 44.52 78.98 1.43
N TYR A 998 44.77 78.18 0.39
CA TYR A 998 45.77 77.13 0.40
C TYR A 998 46.32 76.82 -1.01
N ASP A 999 47.64 76.95 -1.18
CA ASP A 999 48.38 76.81 -2.44
C ASP A 999 48.53 75.33 -2.87
N PHE A 1000 47.44 74.67 -3.34
CA PHE A 1000 47.42 73.21 -3.61
C PHE A 1000 46.77 72.77 -4.94
N MET A 1001 47.48 71.87 -5.66
CA MET A 1001 47.13 71.27 -6.96
C MET A 1001 45.87 70.39 -7.02
N LEU A 1002 45.22 70.07 -5.90
CA LEU A 1002 44.07 69.15 -5.88
C LEU A 1002 42.78 69.83 -6.40
N PHE A 1003 42.75 71.17 -6.39
CA PHE A 1003 41.62 72.00 -6.79
C PHE A 1003 41.79 72.65 -8.17
N ASP A 1004 43.03 72.77 -8.69
CA ASP A 1004 43.39 73.40 -9.98
C ASP A 1004 42.64 72.85 -11.23
N GLN A 1005 41.91 71.74 -11.11
CA GLN A 1005 41.19 71.06 -12.20
C GLN A 1005 39.72 70.76 -11.89
N LEU A 1006 39.00 71.66 -11.23
CA LEU A 1006 37.56 71.52 -10.87
C LEU A 1006 36.69 70.94 -12.01
N GLY A 1007 36.83 71.44 -13.24
CA GLY A 1007 36.07 70.95 -14.39
C GLY A 1007 36.35 69.48 -14.74
N LYS A 1008 37.61 69.04 -14.66
CA LYS A 1008 37.98 67.64 -14.90
C LYS A 1008 37.52 66.72 -13.77
N ASN A 1009 37.42 67.21 -12.54
CA ASN A 1009 36.87 66.44 -11.41
C ASN A 1009 35.37 66.18 -11.60
N ILE A 1010 34.61 67.18 -12.09
CA ILE A 1010 33.20 67.02 -12.48
C ILE A 1010 33.08 66.01 -13.64
N ASP A 1011 33.83 66.20 -14.72
CA ASP A 1011 33.79 65.32 -15.89
C ASP A 1011 34.16 63.86 -15.52
N SER A 1012 35.15 63.68 -14.64
CA SER A 1012 35.55 62.36 -14.11
C SER A 1012 34.43 61.67 -13.33
N GLU A 1013 33.70 62.38 -12.47
CA GLU A 1013 32.56 61.80 -11.73
C GLU A 1013 31.35 61.55 -12.64
N ILE A 1014 31.13 62.37 -13.67
CA ILE A 1014 30.12 62.13 -14.71
C ILE A 1014 30.42 60.87 -15.51
N GLU A 1015 31.69 60.64 -15.90
CA GLU A 1015 32.11 59.41 -16.59
C GLU A 1015 31.92 58.17 -15.70
N LYS A 1016 32.15 58.28 -14.39
CA LYS A 1016 31.80 57.20 -13.44
C LYS A 1016 30.31 56.92 -13.38
N LEU A 1017 29.46 57.95 -13.40
CA LEU A 1017 28.00 57.74 -13.49
C LEU A 1017 27.57 57.12 -14.83
N LYS A 1018 28.27 57.41 -15.93
CA LYS A 1018 28.04 56.72 -17.22
C LYS A 1018 28.43 55.24 -17.16
N SER A 1019 29.58 54.92 -16.57
CA SER A 1019 30.05 53.53 -16.46
C SER A 1019 29.14 52.68 -15.56
N ILE A 1020 28.65 53.23 -14.44
CA ILE A 1020 27.67 52.56 -13.57
C ILE A 1020 26.38 52.21 -14.35
N ARG A 1021 25.96 53.07 -15.28
CA ARG A 1021 24.76 52.81 -16.10
C ARG A 1021 24.96 51.75 -17.16
N SER A 1022 26.18 51.55 -17.68
CA SER A 1022 26.44 50.46 -18.63
C SER A 1022 26.24 49.07 -18.01
N ILE A 1023 26.41 48.93 -16.69
CA ILE A 1023 26.21 47.68 -15.95
C ILE A 1023 24.76 47.20 -16.05
N LEU A 1024 23.81 48.13 -16.08
CA LEU A 1024 22.37 47.84 -16.16
C LEU A 1024 21.93 47.31 -17.54
N ARG A 1025 22.84 47.33 -18.52
CA ARG A 1025 22.61 46.74 -19.85
C ARG A 1025 22.98 45.26 -19.91
N GLU A 1026 23.69 44.74 -18.92
CA GLU A 1026 24.06 43.32 -18.86
C GLU A 1026 22.84 42.47 -18.51
N SER A 1027 22.59 41.39 -19.29
CA SER A 1027 21.42 40.53 -19.11
C SER A 1027 21.36 39.87 -17.74
N ASN A 1028 22.51 39.47 -17.21
CA ASN A 1028 22.64 38.80 -15.92
C ASN A 1028 22.39 39.76 -14.75
N ALA A 1029 22.82 41.01 -14.89
CA ALA A 1029 22.51 42.07 -13.95
C ALA A 1029 21.00 42.40 -13.95
N LYS A 1030 20.37 42.42 -15.13
CA LYS A 1030 18.93 42.63 -15.26
C LYS A 1030 18.09 41.52 -14.62
N ALA A 1031 18.56 40.27 -14.65
CA ALA A 1031 17.88 39.13 -14.03
C ALA A 1031 17.72 39.26 -12.50
N LEU A 1032 18.55 40.08 -11.85
CA LEU A 1032 18.50 40.36 -10.42
C LEU A 1032 17.62 41.56 -10.05
N ILE A 1033 17.08 42.26 -11.06
CA ILE A 1033 16.22 43.44 -10.88
C ILE A 1033 14.77 43.01 -11.06
N THR A 1034 13.95 43.20 -10.01
CA THR A 1034 12.51 42.96 -10.10
C THR A 1034 11.82 44.01 -10.96
N LYS A 1035 10.66 43.67 -11.52
CA LYS A 1035 9.85 44.60 -12.33
C LYS A 1035 9.56 45.92 -11.60
N ALA A 1036 9.29 45.86 -10.30
CA ALA A 1036 9.04 47.06 -9.50
C ALA A 1036 10.30 47.93 -9.32
N ALA A 1037 11.50 47.33 -9.25
CA ALA A 1037 12.76 48.08 -9.24
C ALA A 1037 13.07 48.64 -10.63
N GLU A 1038 12.82 47.86 -11.70
CA GLU A 1038 12.94 48.32 -13.09
C GLU A 1038 12.05 49.54 -13.37
N ASP A 1039 10.84 49.57 -12.81
CA ASP A 1039 9.93 50.70 -12.91
C ASP A 1039 10.47 51.97 -12.22
N ILE A 1040 11.12 51.87 -11.05
CA ILE A 1040 11.77 53.01 -10.40
C ILE A 1040 12.99 53.50 -11.20
N LEU A 1041 13.72 52.55 -11.79
CA LEU A 1041 14.93 52.84 -12.56
C LEU A 1041 14.64 53.57 -13.87
N TYR A 1042 13.58 53.17 -14.60
CA TYR A 1042 13.29 53.67 -15.96
C TYR A 1042 11.98 54.43 -16.11
N ASN A 1043 10.95 54.17 -15.30
CA ASN A 1043 9.59 54.62 -15.57
C ASN A 1043 9.11 55.75 -14.66
N LYS A 1044 9.10 55.57 -13.32
CA LYS A 1044 8.53 56.57 -12.40
C LYS A 1044 8.99 56.42 -10.95
N TYR A 1045 9.42 57.53 -10.32
CA TYR A 1045 9.58 57.64 -8.87
C TYR A 1045 8.37 58.37 -8.23
N PRO A 1046 7.58 57.72 -7.35
CA PRO A 1046 6.35 58.29 -6.81
C PRO A 1046 6.61 59.45 -5.84
N GLY A 1047 5.89 60.56 -6.00
CA GLY A 1047 5.97 61.72 -5.10
C GLY A 1047 7.07 62.73 -5.42
N SER A 1048 7.70 62.67 -6.60
CA SER A 1048 8.76 63.60 -6.99
C SER A 1048 8.26 64.95 -7.53
N THR A 1049 9.03 66.02 -7.26
CA THR A 1049 8.72 67.39 -7.71
C THR A 1049 9.41 67.77 -9.04
N PHE A 1050 10.42 67.00 -9.49
CA PHE A 1050 11.25 67.28 -10.67
C PHE A 1050 11.33 66.09 -11.67
N SER A 1051 12.37 66.06 -12.53
CA SER A 1051 12.62 65.10 -13.63
C SER A 1051 12.78 63.62 -13.21
N LEU A 1052 12.79 63.34 -11.90
CA LEU A 1052 12.61 62.01 -11.30
C LEU A 1052 11.28 61.32 -11.68
N HIS A 1053 10.32 62.06 -12.22
CA HIS A 1053 9.13 61.51 -12.85
C HIS A 1053 9.44 60.51 -13.97
N TYR A 1054 10.58 60.67 -14.68
CA TYR A 1054 11.02 59.81 -15.78
C TYR A 1054 12.05 58.74 -15.35
N GLY A 1055 12.11 58.43 -14.05
CA GLY A 1055 12.98 57.39 -13.49
C GLY A 1055 14.41 57.85 -13.18
N LEU A 1056 15.10 57.03 -12.39
CA LEU A 1056 16.45 57.30 -11.86
C LEU A 1056 17.51 57.41 -12.98
N HIS A 1057 17.35 56.64 -14.06
CA HIS A 1057 18.24 56.69 -15.21
C HIS A 1057 18.19 58.06 -15.93
N SER A 1058 17.00 58.65 -16.06
CA SER A 1058 16.80 59.95 -16.69
C SER A 1058 17.31 61.08 -15.79
N ALA A 1059 17.01 61.02 -14.50
CA ALA A 1059 17.44 62.03 -13.52
C ALA A 1059 18.98 62.14 -13.40
N THR A 1060 19.70 61.02 -13.56
CA THR A 1060 21.17 61.01 -13.50
C THR A 1060 21.84 61.56 -14.76
N ASN A 1061 21.19 61.44 -15.93
CA ASN A 1061 21.59 62.20 -17.12
C ASN A 1061 21.40 63.70 -16.91
N LEU A 1062 20.29 64.08 -16.26
CA LEU A 1062 19.96 65.48 -16.04
C LEU A 1062 20.95 66.16 -15.09
N ILE A 1063 21.46 65.48 -14.05
CA ILE A 1063 22.57 66.02 -13.24
C ILE A 1063 23.79 66.36 -14.10
N SER A 1064 24.14 65.52 -15.07
CA SER A 1064 25.27 65.78 -15.95
C SER A 1064 25.04 67.01 -16.84
N SER A 1065 23.82 67.23 -17.32
CA SER A 1065 23.50 68.42 -18.11
C SER A 1065 23.43 69.68 -17.25
N GLU A 1066 22.78 69.63 -16.08
CA GLU A 1066 22.63 70.76 -15.17
C GLU A 1066 23.98 71.21 -14.60
N SER A 1067 24.84 70.28 -14.18
CA SER A 1067 26.20 70.62 -13.74
C SER A 1067 27.04 71.26 -14.86
N SER A 1068 26.85 70.83 -16.11
CA SER A 1068 27.50 71.46 -17.27
C SER A 1068 26.92 72.83 -17.64
N LEU A 1069 25.62 73.04 -17.39
CA LEU A 1069 24.90 74.28 -17.65
C LEU A 1069 25.33 75.33 -16.63
N LEU A 1070 25.31 74.99 -15.33
CA LEU A 1070 25.79 75.83 -14.23
C LEU A 1070 27.29 76.21 -14.39
N ARG A 1071 28.08 75.39 -15.10
CA ARG A 1071 29.47 75.70 -15.48
C ARG A 1071 29.58 76.81 -16.52
N SER A 1072 28.58 76.97 -17.38
CA SER A 1072 28.64 77.78 -18.60
C SER A 1072 28.00 79.17 -18.49
N THR A 1073 27.24 79.45 -17.43
CA THR A 1073 26.40 80.64 -17.32
C THR A 1073 26.65 81.42 -16.01
N ASN A 1074 26.87 82.74 -16.11
CA ASN A 1074 27.01 83.65 -14.97
C ASN A 1074 25.63 84.08 -14.41
N PHE A 1075 24.90 83.19 -13.74
CA PHE A 1075 23.55 83.48 -13.21
C PHE A 1075 23.53 84.01 -11.76
N ASN A 1076 22.34 84.45 -11.33
CA ASN A 1076 22.04 84.93 -9.97
C ASN A 1076 22.15 83.76 -8.97
N LEU A 1077 23.22 83.76 -8.18
CA LEU A 1077 23.82 82.63 -7.45
C LEU A 1077 22.97 81.95 -6.34
N SER A 1078 21.81 82.46 -5.91
CA SER A 1078 21.12 81.88 -4.74
C SER A 1078 19.96 80.92 -5.08
N SER A 1079 19.04 81.31 -5.98
CA SER A 1079 17.80 80.55 -6.21
C SER A 1079 17.96 79.28 -7.06
N GLU A 1080 18.75 79.33 -8.13
CA GLU A 1080 19.00 78.19 -9.03
C GLU A 1080 19.87 77.11 -8.35
N PHE A 1081 20.79 77.53 -7.48
CA PHE A 1081 21.59 76.63 -6.64
C PHE A 1081 20.75 75.92 -5.59
N SER A 1082 19.79 76.60 -4.97
CA SER A 1082 18.84 75.97 -4.06
C SER A 1082 18.05 74.87 -4.79
N ALA A 1083 17.54 75.17 -6.00
CA ALA A 1083 16.81 74.19 -6.80
C ALA A 1083 17.69 72.99 -7.23
N PHE A 1084 18.95 73.21 -7.59
CA PHE A 1084 19.91 72.15 -7.90
C PHE A 1084 20.23 71.26 -6.68
N ASN A 1085 20.42 71.87 -5.51
CA ASN A 1085 20.66 71.13 -4.26
C ASN A 1085 19.43 70.34 -3.81
N ASP A 1086 18.22 70.91 -3.93
CA ASP A 1086 16.97 70.21 -3.62
C ASP A 1086 16.77 69.00 -4.55
N PHE A 1087 16.97 69.18 -5.86
CA PHE A 1087 16.90 68.10 -6.85
C PHE A 1087 17.92 66.99 -6.59
N THR A 1088 19.16 67.35 -6.25
CA THR A 1088 20.22 66.37 -6.00
C THR A 1088 20.02 65.62 -4.68
N ASN A 1089 19.51 66.27 -3.63
CA ASN A 1089 19.09 65.62 -2.38
C ASN A 1089 17.92 64.65 -2.63
N GLU A 1090 16.94 65.04 -3.45
CA GLU A 1090 15.84 64.18 -3.87
C GLU A 1090 16.34 62.94 -4.64
N LEU A 1091 17.31 63.13 -5.55
CA LEU A 1091 17.93 62.02 -6.30
C LEU A 1091 18.73 61.08 -5.39
N ILE A 1092 19.46 61.61 -4.41
CA ILE A 1092 20.20 60.81 -3.43
C ILE A 1092 19.23 59.93 -2.63
N ASN A 1093 18.10 60.48 -2.19
CA ASN A 1093 17.06 59.73 -1.48
C ASN A 1093 16.44 58.64 -2.37
N ALA A 1094 16.12 58.97 -3.62
CA ALA A 1094 15.61 57.99 -4.58
C ALA A 1094 16.62 56.87 -4.85
N THR A 1095 17.91 57.20 -4.95
CA THR A 1095 19.00 56.22 -5.15
C THR A 1095 19.15 55.31 -3.94
N GLN A 1096 18.98 55.82 -2.73
CA GLN A 1096 19.01 55.04 -1.49
C GLN A 1096 17.84 54.04 -1.43
N ILE A 1097 16.61 54.50 -1.67
CA ILE A 1097 15.42 53.64 -1.67
C ILE A 1097 15.55 52.53 -2.73
N PHE A 1098 16.05 52.88 -3.92
CA PHE A 1098 16.32 51.92 -4.98
C PHE A 1098 17.39 50.89 -4.56
N THR A 1099 18.49 51.33 -3.94
CA THR A 1099 19.58 50.43 -3.48
C THR A 1099 19.10 49.46 -2.39
N GLU A 1100 18.28 49.93 -1.45
CA GLU A 1100 17.69 49.08 -0.39
C GLU A 1100 16.71 48.05 -0.97
N MET A 1101 15.89 48.46 -1.93
CA MET A 1101 14.98 47.56 -2.65
C MET A 1101 15.73 46.52 -3.48
N LEU A 1102 16.79 46.92 -4.18
CA LEU A 1102 17.63 46.03 -4.97
C LEU A 1102 18.34 45.00 -4.09
N ASP A 1103 18.87 45.41 -2.94
CA ASP A 1103 19.52 44.52 -1.97
C ASP A 1103 18.56 43.43 -1.46
N LYS A 1104 17.35 43.81 -1.04
CA LYS A 1104 16.33 42.87 -0.59
C LYS A 1104 15.89 41.92 -1.70
N THR A 1105 15.57 42.46 -2.87
CA THR A 1105 15.00 41.65 -3.96
C THR A 1105 16.03 40.70 -4.58
N SER A 1106 17.27 41.14 -4.78
CA SER A 1106 18.35 40.26 -5.25
C SER A 1106 18.72 39.19 -4.21
N TYR A 1107 18.53 39.45 -2.92
CA TYR A 1107 18.61 38.43 -1.86
C TYR A 1107 17.54 37.37 -1.97
N ASP A 1108 16.28 37.80 -2.02
CA ASP A 1108 15.14 36.90 -2.04
C ASP A 1108 15.16 35.99 -3.29
N ILE A 1109 15.62 36.49 -4.44
CA ILE A 1109 15.79 35.70 -5.67
C ILE A 1109 16.82 34.58 -5.47
N ILE A 1110 18.00 34.88 -4.93
CA ILE A 1110 19.06 33.88 -4.72
C ILE A 1110 18.63 32.84 -3.66
N ILE A 1111 18.01 33.27 -2.56
CA ILE A 1111 17.50 32.35 -1.54
C ILE A 1111 16.38 31.46 -2.08
N SER A 1112 15.48 31.99 -2.92
CA SER A 1112 14.44 31.18 -3.57
C SER A 1112 15.05 30.12 -4.49
N LEU A 1113 16.09 30.44 -5.26
CA LEU A 1113 16.82 29.47 -6.09
C LEU A 1113 17.48 28.37 -5.24
N LEU A 1114 18.09 28.75 -4.10
CA LEU A 1114 18.67 27.78 -3.14
C LEU A 1114 17.62 26.86 -2.52
N GLN A 1115 16.43 27.38 -2.19
CA GLN A 1115 15.31 26.57 -1.70
C GLN A 1115 14.78 25.61 -2.78
N ASN A 1116 14.68 26.08 -4.03
CA ASN A 1116 14.27 25.25 -5.16
C ASN A 1116 15.26 24.11 -5.42
N LEU A 1117 16.57 24.35 -5.26
CA LEU A 1117 17.60 23.32 -5.32
C LEU A 1117 17.36 22.23 -4.25
N ILE A 1118 17.06 22.61 -3.00
CA ILE A 1118 16.74 21.64 -1.93
C ILE A 1118 15.51 20.81 -2.30
N TYR A 1119 14.44 21.44 -2.76
CA TYR A 1119 13.22 20.73 -3.16
C TYR A 1119 13.47 19.76 -4.32
N PHE A 1120 14.27 20.16 -5.31
CA PHE A 1120 14.68 19.31 -6.41
C PHE A 1120 15.46 18.09 -5.93
N THR A 1121 16.47 18.29 -5.07
CA THR A 1121 17.30 17.20 -4.51
C THR A 1121 16.47 16.21 -3.68
N ILE A 1122 15.53 16.68 -2.85
CA ILE A 1122 14.64 15.79 -2.10
C ILE A 1122 13.73 14.98 -3.05
N SER A 1123 13.13 15.66 -4.03
CA SER A 1123 12.20 15.05 -4.99
C SER A 1123 12.89 14.00 -5.88
N SER A 1124 14.07 14.33 -6.42
CA SER A 1124 14.84 13.43 -7.28
C SER A 1124 15.37 12.21 -6.53
N ASN A 1125 15.84 12.39 -5.28
CA ASN A 1125 16.29 11.28 -4.43
C ASN A 1125 15.14 10.35 -4.03
N PHE A 1126 13.97 10.90 -3.70
CA PHE A 1126 12.78 10.09 -3.43
C PHE A 1126 12.35 9.28 -4.68
N PHE A 1127 12.40 9.90 -5.86
CA PHE A 1127 12.08 9.23 -7.13
C PHE A 1127 13.04 8.07 -7.44
N LEU A 1128 14.34 8.23 -7.21
CA LEU A 1128 15.34 7.16 -7.37
C LEU A 1128 15.06 5.96 -6.45
N ILE A 1129 14.69 6.22 -5.18
CA ILE A 1129 14.32 5.19 -4.22
C ILE A 1129 13.07 4.42 -4.70
N LEU A 1130 12.05 5.13 -5.19
CA LEU A 1130 10.84 4.51 -5.73
C LEU A 1130 11.13 3.60 -6.93
N ILE A 1131 11.97 4.04 -7.88
CA ILE A 1131 12.37 3.22 -9.03
C ILE A 1131 13.08 1.94 -8.58
N PHE A 1132 13.97 2.03 -7.60
CA PHE A 1132 14.69 0.87 -7.09
C PHE A 1132 13.78 -0.19 -6.47
N PHE A 1133 12.89 0.23 -5.55
CA PHE A 1133 11.96 -0.69 -4.88
C PHE A 1133 10.84 -1.16 -5.80
N GLY A 1134 10.35 -0.32 -6.71
CA GLY A 1134 9.24 -0.60 -7.61
C GLY A 1134 9.61 -1.45 -8.82
N TYR A 1135 10.82 -1.28 -9.38
CA TYR A 1135 11.22 -1.92 -10.64
C TYR A 1135 12.40 -2.89 -10.48
N TYR A 1136 13.55 -2.42 -10.00
CA TYR A 1136 14.80 -3.20 -10.05
C TYR A 1136 14.84 -4.35 -9.02
N LEU A 1137 14.41 -4.09 -7.78
CA LEU A 1137 14.34 -5.12 -6.72
C LEU A 1137 13.41 -6.30 -7.07
N PRO A 1138 12.14 -6.10 -7.47
CA PRO A 1138 11.26 -7.21 -7.84
C PRO A 1138 11.75 -7.93 -9.09
N TYR A 1139 12.37 -7.22 -10.03
CA TYR A 1139 12.95 -7.81 -11.23
C TYR A 1139 14.08 -8.82 -10.91
N LEU A 1140 15.09 -8.42 -10.14
CA LEU A 1140 16.20 -9.30 -9.76
C LEU A 1140 15.73 -10.49 -8.90
N LYS A 1141 14.73 -10.28 -8.03
CA LYS A 1141 14.07 -11.35 -7.26
C LYS A 1141 13.34 -12.36 -8.16
N ARG A 1142 12.77 -11.92 -9.29
CA ARG A 1142 12.11 -12.80 -10.26
C ARG A 1142 13.12 -13.67 -11.00
N GLU A 1143 14.22 -13.11 -11.49
CA GLU A 1143 15.27 -13.87 -12.20
C GLU A 1143 15.93 -14.91 -11.28
N THR A 1144 16.23 -14.56 -10.03
CA THR A 1144 16.74 -15.52 -9.04
C THR A 1144 15.77 -16.66 -8.76
N LYS A 1145 14.46 -16.39 -8.68
CA LYS A 1145 13.44 -17.46 -8.53
C LYS A 1145 13.40 -18.39 -9.73
N ILE A 1146 13.50 -17.88 -10.96
CA ILE A 1146 13.50 -18.69 -12.19
C ILE A 1146 14.65 -19.70 -12.16
N LEU A 1147 15.84 -19.28 -11.75
CA LEU A 1147 17.00 -20.17 -11.63
C LEU A 1147 16.82 -21.26 -10.57
N ILE A 1148 16.21 -20.93 -9.43
CA ILE A 1148 15.87 -21.92 -8.40
C ILE A 1148 14.86 -22.93 -8.94
N PHE A 1149 13.85 -22.49 -9.70
CA PHE A 1149 12.87 -23.39 -10.29
C PHE A 1149 13.48 -24.31 -11.35
N LEU A 1150 14.38 -23.79 -12.17
CA LEU A 1150 15.08 -24.56 -13.19
C LEU A 1150 15.84 -25.76 -12.59
N ARG A 1151 16.55 -25.55 -11.46
CA ARG A 1151 17.22 -26.64 -10.72
C ARG A 1151 16.27 -27.65 -10.09
N LYS A 1152 15.18 -27.17 -9.49
CA LYS A 1152 14.21 -28.11 -8.90
C LYS A 1152 13.50 -28.93 -9.97
N PHE A 1153 13.33 -28.35 -11.16
CA PHE A 1153 12.80 -29.06 -12.30
C PHE A 1153 13.81 -30.07 -12.88
N SER A 1154 15.10 -29.71 -13.00
CA SER A 1154 16.15 -30.65 -13.42
C SER A 1154 16.26 -31.88 -12.49
N SER A 1155 15.96 -31.71 -11.19
CA SER A 1155 15.97 -32.85 -10.26
C SER A 1155 14.87 -33.90 -10.49
N PHE A 1156 13.82 -33.59 -11.24
CA PHE A 1156 12.72 -34.51 -11.57
C PHE A 1156 12.95 -35.32 -12.85
N LEU A 1157 14.02 -35.05 -13.60
CA LEU A 1157 14.34 -35.81 -14.81
C LEU A 1157 14.98 -37.17 -14.42
N PRO A 1158 14.54 -38.28 -15.04
CA PRO A 1158 15.16 -39.58 -14.83
C PRO A 1158 16.60 -39.51 -15.33
N SER A 1159 17.55 -39.92 -14.48
CA SER A 1159 18.94 -40.08 -14.90
C SER A 1159 19.32 -41.54 -14.69
N GLU A 1160 19.89 -42.18 -15.72
CA GLU A 1160 20.44 -43.55 -15.67
C GLU A 1160 21.42 -43.75 -14.49
N ASN A 1161 21.97 -42.66 -13.97
CA ASN A 1161 22.91 -42.63 -12.85
C ASN A 1161 22.24 -42.85 -11.48
N ARG A 1162 20.95 -42.54 -11.28
CA ARG A 1162 20.27 -42.78 -9.98
C ARG A 1162 19.88 -44.24 -9.80
N LYS A 1163 19.36 -44.91 -10.85
CA LYS A 1163 19.08 -46.36 -10.84
C LYS A 1163 20.34 -47.16 -10.48
N LYS A 1164 21.47 -46.87 -11.13
CA LYS A 1164 22.76 -47.54 -10.85
C LYS A 1164 23.30 -47.29 -9.43
N MET A 1165 23.06 -46.11 -8.84
CA MET A 1165 23.44 -45.82 -7.44
C MET A 1165 22.53 -46.55 -6.44
N HIS A 1166 21.22 -46.58 -6.67
CA HIS A 1166 20.24 -47.29 -5.83
C HIS A 1166 20.46 -48.79 -5.85
N ASP A 1167 20.66 -49.37 -7.05
CA ASP A 1167 20.98 -50.78 -7.24
C ASP A 1167 22.29 -51.16 -6.50
N GLN A 1168 23.31 -50.30 -6.56
CA GLN A 1168 24.57 -50.54 -5.84
C GLN A 1168 24.45 -50.37 -4.32
N GLU A 1169 23.61 -49.46 -3.82
CA GLU A 1169 23.31 -49.34 -2.39
C GLU A 1169 22.46 -50.51 -1.86
N GLN A 1170 21.51 -51.01 -2.65
CA GLN A 1170 20.76 -52.23 -2.32
C GLN A 1170 21.65 -53.47 -2.34
N ILE A 1171 22.55 -53.60 -3.33
CA ILE A 1171 23.57 -54.65 -3.36
C ILE A 1171 24.46 -54.56 -2.11
N LYS A 1172 24.95 -53.36 -1.74
CA LYS A 1172 25.72 -53.18 -0.50
C LYS A 1172 24.93 -53.55 0.76
N LYS A 1173 23.67 -53.14 0.88
CA LYS A 1173 22.80 -53.48 2.02
C LYS A 1173 22.53 -54.98 2.12
N ASN A 1174 22.42 -55.68 0.98
CA ASN A 1174 22.25 -57.13 0.91
C ASN A 1174 23.55 -57.91 1.16
N TYR A 1175 24.73 -57.30 0.97
CA TYR A 1175 26.03 -57.90 1.34
C TYR A 1175 26.40 -57.66 2.81
N THR A 1176 25.78 -56.68 3.48
CA THR A 1176 25.99 -56.39 4.91
C THR A 1176 24.96 -57.04 5.84
N LYS A 1177 23.89 -57.62 5.28
CA LYS A 1177 22.97 -58.54 5.97
C LYS A 1177 23.45 -59.97 5.73
#